data_AF-A0AAV6YI78-F1
#
_entry.id   AF-A0AAV6YI78-F1
#
_cell.length_a   1.000
_cell.length_b   1.000
_cell.length_c   1.000
_cell.angle_alpha   90.00
_cell.angle_beta   90.00
_cell.angle_gamma   90.00
#
_symmetry.space_group_name_H-M   'P 1'
#
loop_
_entity.id
_entity.type
_entity.pdbx_description
1 polymer ?
#
loop_
_entity_poly.entity_id
_entity_poly.type
_entity_poly.pdbx_seq_one_letter_code
_entity_poly.pdbx_strand_id
1 'polypeptide(L)'
;MSGHDGAQIEVKLFHLDNAENNKKISEAAIDRVEPSKSYCPKKQVVSFIWAICRRIVPAPLLGESSNWRILRKNISKFIHLRRFEKFSLKECIHKLKISKFPLLSSKHCITDIARHTILECWIFWLFARIVSPLVQANFYVTESEYEKQEVLYYRKSTWEKLMRETENSLKKQRYRLLNNSSTKAILFNRSFGFSRARLCPKQTGLRVLTNLRAPSRMPVKNPLTSTICSNQMLCRKTFSNPRNVKYHFFKSVNSVLHDFHVVLKGLCTKEPEKLGSSVFDYNDVYRKLVPFLFLLKMGFTNMPGVYIVVSDVSKAFDSVDQDKLLSVMNDVILDDEYTLEKFIHVIRTKESLKVHHHVTLAHQDIIAASPKITPRLPAQPSDSVLVKKALSRIIRKEEFKSTLKEHITHNVVQLHNNFYLQRLGIPQGSVLSALLCSFYYGHMERNVVIPFLQKACEEFSGENDNNGASSSGGSNHTKEISACAFKYLLLRFIDDFLFISTSKKQASMFFSRLKRGVRDYNCSMNEEKYGLNFEMNDGQGCQSNRLHVGKDDVSFLRWSGLLVNCRTLEIQADYTRYLNSHLSSSLTVSCQGKVGRQLKTKLRNYLRPKCHPIFYDSNINSPGIVRLNIYQVFLLCAMKFLCYVSNLSVLPKFSPNFYMNAIDLSLRYMSRLIRRKMYTLEVDIAFRPKYDVKKKDVVWLGLYAYSRAVKKKQSRCKGLFGLLRSKLKAYGKLENMSPELKYAVDDARSSVLWSIKY
;
A
#
# COMPACT_ATOMS: atom_id res chain seq x y z
N MET A 1 7.27 77.16 -29.73
CA MET A 1 8.63 76.81 -29.28
C MET A 1 8.64 75.33 -28.92
N SER A 2 9.44 74.56 -29.66
CA SER A 2 10.12 73.29 -29.28
C SER A 2 9.81 72.70 -27.89
N GLY A 3 9.57 71.41 -27.66
CA GLY A 3 9.75 70.18 -28.45
C GLY A 3 9.94 69.00 -27.46
N HIS A 4 9.55 67.78 -27.88
CA HIS A 4 10.04 66.42 -27.50
C HIS A 4 10.20 66.04 -26.00
N ASP A 5 9.91 64.83 -25.49
CA ASP A 5 9.76 63.49 -26.07
C ASP A 5 9.15 62.51 -25.03
N GLY A 6 8.57 61.39 -25.48
CA GLY A 6 8.33 60.21 -24.62
C GLY A 6 7.17 59.28 -24.99
N ALA A 7 7.24 58.63 -26.16
CA ALA A 7 6.26 57.65 -26.64
C ALA A 7 6.23 56.32 -25.83
N GLN A 8 5.01 55.84 -25.53
CA GLN A 8 4.72 54.47 -25.08
C GLN A 8 4.41 53.58 -26.30
N ILE A 9 5.02 52.40 -26.36
CA ILE A 9 4.79 51.39 -27.40
C ILE A 9 3.78 50.34 -26.89
N GLU A 10 2.70 50.19 -27.66
CA GLU A 10 1.68 49.13 -27.60
C GLU A 10 2.24 47.74 -27.89
N VAL A 11 1.69 46.70 -27.26
CA VAL A 11 1.72 45.33 -27.78
C VAL A 11 0.29 44.75 -27.79
N LYS A 12 -0.16 44.47 -29.01
CA LYS A 12 -1.46 43.94 -29.46
C LYS A 12 -1.87 42.63 -28.79
N LEU A 13 -3.13 42.55 -28.34
CA LEU A 13 -3.88 41.30 -28.19
C LEU A 13 -4.77 41.12 -29.43
N PHE A 14 -4.61 40.02 -30.15
CA PHE A 14 -5.54 39.61 -31.21
C PHE A 14 -6.59 38.64 -30.63
N HIS A 15 -7.84 39.07 -30.70
CA HIS A 15 -9.03 38.21 -30.72
C HIS A 15 -9.34 37.86 -32.18
N LEU A 16 -9.78 36.63 -32.45
CA LEU A 16 -10.79 36.30 -33.47
C LEU A 16 -11.30 34.86 -33.24
N ASP A 17 -12.62 34.75 -33.31
CA ASP A 17 -13.51 33.63 -32.99
C ASP A 17 -13.55 32.52 -34.06
N ASN A 18 -13.94 31.29 -33.67
CA ASN A 18 -15.22 30.70 -34.12
C ASN A 18 -15.47 29.27 -33.58
N ALA A 19 -16.76 29.04 -33.29
CA ALA A 19 -17.46 27.80 -32.92
C ALA A 19 -17.36 26.71 -34.03
N GLU A 20 -17.71 25.42 -33.90
CA GLU A 20 -18.78 24.72 -33.17
C GLU A 20 -18.38 23.24 -32.94
N ASN A 21 -18.84 22.63 -31.85
CA ASN A 21 -19.40 21.26 -31.89
C ASN A 21 -20.21 20.99 -30.61
N ASN A 22 -21.49 21.35 -30.67
CA ASN A 22 -22.48 21.13 -29.63
C ASN A 22 -22.85 19.63 -29.51
N LYS A 23 -22.39 18.96 -28.46
CA LYS A 23 -23.12 17.85 -27.85
C LYS A 23 -23.69 18.35 -26.53
N LYS A 24 -25.02 18.40 -26.44
CA LYS A 24 -25.80 18.75 -25.24
C LYS A 24 -25.24 18.01 -24.01
N ILE A 25 -24.46 18.70 -23.20
CA ILE A 25 -24.10 18.28 -21.85
C ILE A 25 -25.20 18.83 -20.96
N SER A 26 -25.93 17.93 -20.31
CA SER A 26 -26.90 18.24 -19.27
C SER A 26 -26.32 19.22 -18.24
N GLU A 27 -27.09 20.24 -17.85
CA GLU A 27 -26.80 21.29 -16.86
C GLU A 27 -26.57 20.79 -15.41
N ALA A 28 -26.14 19.54 -15.21
CA ALA A 28 -25.77 18.96 -13.91
C ALA A 28 -24.25 18.91 -13.65
N ALA A 29 -23.42 19.45 -14.56
CA ALA A 29 -21.97 19.51 -14.40
C ALA A 29 -21.54 20.76 -13.60
N ILE A 30 -22.03 20.90 -12.37
CA ILE A 30 -21.49 21.88 -11.42
C ILE A 30 -20.05 21.48 -11.11
N ASP A 31 -19.11 22.32 -11.56
CA ASP A 31 -17.71 22.52 -11.16
C ASP A 31 -17.22 21.65 -9.99
N ARG A 32 -17.06 20.34 -10.20
CA ARG A 32 -16.50 19.44 -9.19
C ARG A 32 -15.01 19.68 -9.14
N VAL A 33 -14.54 20.32 -8.07
CA VAL A 33 -13.12 20.57 -7.85
C VAL A 33 -12.39 19.23 -7.73
N GLU A 34 -11.65 18.83 -8.77
CA GLU A 34 -10.90 17.58 -8.72
C GLU A 34 -9.64 17.73 -7.86
N PRO A 35 -9.46 16.91 -6.80
CA PRO A 35 -8.28 16.98 -5.94
C PRO A 35 -6.97 16.78 -6.71
N SER A 36 -7.00 16.00 -7.78
CA SER A 36 -5.85 15.67 -8.61
C SER A 36 -5.35 16.86 -9.46
N LYS A 37 -6.18 17.87 -9.71
CA LYS A 37 -5.83 19.07 -10.50
C LYS A 37 -5.67 20.34 -9.66
N SER A 38 -6.08 20.31 -8.39
CA SER A 38 -6.24 21.50 -7.56
C SER A 38 -5.05 21.80 -6.62
N TYR A 39 -3.93 21.07 -6.74
CA TYR A 39 -2.74 21.31 -5.92
C TYR A 39 -1.78 22.33 -6.58
N CYS A 40 -1.03 23.05 -5.76
CA CYS A 40 -0.03 24.01 -6.20
C CYS A 40 1.26 23.30 -6.64
N PRO A 41 1.80 23.62 -7.83
CA PRO A 41 3.13 23.16 -8.22
C PRO A 41 4.20 23.58 -7.22
N LYS A 42 5.10 22.65 -6.84
CA LYS A 42 6.17 22.91 -5.86
C LYS A 42 7.02 24.14 -6.21
N LYS A 43 7.26 24.42 -7.50
CA LYS A 43 7.98 25.62 -7.97
C LYS A 43 7.29 26.94 -7.58
N GLN A 44 5.95 26.96 -7.63
CA GLN A 44 5.16 28.13 -7.22
C GLN A 44 5.21 28.30 -5.70
N VAL A 45 5.07 27.20 -4.94
CA VAL A 45 5.22 27.23 -3.47
C VAL A 45 6.58 27.79 -3.06
N VAL A 46 7.67 27.32 -3.69
CA VAL A 46 9.03 27.84 -3.44
C VAL A 46 9.13 29.34 -3.74
N SER A 47 8.54 29.78 -4.86
CA SER A 47 8.61 31.18 -5.28
C SER A 47 7.82 32.09 -4.34
N PHE A 48 6.64 31.64 -3.89
CA PHE A 48 5.83 32.32 -2.88
C PHE A 48 6.58 32.47 -1.54
N ILE A 49 7.10 31.36 -1.01
CA ILE A 49 7.85 31.40 0.26
C ILE A 49 9.08 32.30 0.14
N TRP A 50 9.82 32.21 -0.97
CA TRP A 50 11.00 33.05 -1.20
C TRP A 50 10.66 34.54 -1.33
N ALA A 51 9.56 34.88 -2.00
CA ALA A 51 9.10 36.26 -2.12
C ALA A 51 8.76 36.86 -0.76
N ILE A 52 8.08 36.10 0.11
CA ILE A 52 7.79 36.54 1.48
C ILE A 52 9.07 36.69 2.29
N CYS A 53 9.98 35.71 2.25
CA CYS A 53 11.27 35.82 2.95
C CYS A 53 12.04 37.09 2.56
N ARG A 54 12.08 37.45 1.27
CA ARG A 54 12.73 38.69 0.80
C ARG A 54 12.06 39.96 1.29
N ARG A 55 10.77 39.91 1.64
CA ARG A 55 10.00 41.07 2.12
C ARG A 55 10.11 41.25 3.63
N ILE A 56 10.18 40.15 4.40
CA ILE A 56 10.18 40.20 5.87
C ILE A 56 11.59 40.14 6.48
N VAL A 57 12.56 39.53 5.80
CA VAL A 57 13.92 39.39 6.31
C VAL A 57 14.78 40.52 5.76
N PRO A 58 15.47 41.31 6.62
CA PRO A 58 16.41 42.34 6.18
C PRO A 58 17.46 41.79 5.20
N ALA A 59 17.73 42.53 4.12
CA ALA A 59 18.65 42.09 3.07
C ALA A 59 20.04 41.65 3.56
N PRO A 60 20.70 42.34 4.52
CA PRO A 60 22.00 41.91 5.06
C PRO A 60 21.98 40.53 5.72
N LEU A 61 20.85 40.11 6.30
CA LEU A 61 20.69 38.79 6.93
C LEU A 61 20.47 37.66 5.92
N LEU A 62 20.08 37.98 4.68
CA LEU A 62 19.99 37.01 3.58
C LEU A 62 21.33 36.84 2.84
N GLY A 63 22.27 37.77 3.07
CA GLY A 63 23.56 37.82 2.40
C GLY A 63 23.49 38.45 1.00
N GLU A 64 24.50 38.19 0.17
CA GLU A 64 24.55 38.67 -1.22
C GLU A 64 23.72 37.80 -2.18
N SER A 65 23.53 38.29 -3.41
CA SER A 65 22.79 37.62 -4.51
C SER A 65 23.22 36.16 -4.75
N SER A 66 24.51 35.86 -4.56
CA SER A 66 25.04 34.49 -4.66
C SER A 66 24.46 33.55 -3.60
N ASN A 67 24.38 34.00 -2.34
CA ASN A 67 23.76 33.26 -1.23
C ASN A 67 22.24 33.21 -1.36
N TRP A 68 21.60 34.24 -1.91
CA TRP A 68 20.15 34.24 -2.18
C TRP A 68 19.75 33.07 -3.08
N ARG A 69 20.50 32.85 -4.16
CA ARG A 69 20.27 31.72 -5.07
C ARG A 69 20.41 30.37 -4.35
N ILE A 70 21.37 30.25 -3.44
CA ILE A 70 21.59 29.03 -2.65
C ILE A 70 20.48 28.84 -1.60
N LEU A 71 20.07 29.90 -0.88
CA LEU A 71 18.95 29.87 0.06
C LEU A 71 17.66 29.44 -0.62
N ARG A 72 17.31 30.06 -1.76
CA ARG A 72 16.15 29.65 -2.56
C ARG A 72 16.25 28.19 -3.00
N LYS A 73 17.44 27.72 -3.37
CA LYS A 73 17.68 26.31 -3.70
C LYS A 73 17.51 25.38 -2.51
N ASN A 74 17.94 25.78 -1.30
CA ASN A 74 17.79 24.98 -0.09
C ASN A 74 16.32 24.97 0.39
N ILE A 75 15.59 26.08 0.27
CA ILE A 75 14.12 26.11 0.43
C ILE A 75 13.45 25.18 -0.59
N SER A 76 13.90 25.21 -1.85
CA SER A 76 13.41 24.28 -2.87
C SER A 76 13.61 22.83 -2.46
N LYS A 77 14.80 22.45 -1.97
CA LYS A 77 15.03 21.09 -1.47
C LYS A 77 14.05 20.73 -0.36
N PHE A 78 13.85 21.61 0.63
CA PHE A 78 12.93 21.40 1.73
C PHE A 78 11.49 21.14 1.25
N ILE A 79 10.98 21.96 0.33
CA ILE A 79 9.61 21.81 -0.22
C ILE A 79 9.46 20.53 -1.07
N HIS A 80 10.55 20.05 -1.67
CA HIS A 80 10.55 18.84 -2.50
C HIS A 80 10.76 17.55 -1.71
N LEU A 81 10.97 17.62 -0.38
CA LEU A 81 11.09 16.43 0.45
C LEU A 81 9.83 15.56 0.35
N ARG A 82 10.07 14.24 0.33
CA ARG A 82 9.03 13.23 0.36
C ARG A 82 8.64 12.92 1.80
N ARG A 83 7.53 12.23 1.94
CA ARG A 83 7.07 11.72 3.23
C ARG A 83 8.17 10.86 3.88
N PHE A 84 8.34 11.07 5.19
CA PHE A 84 9.37 10.45 6.05
C PHE A 84 10.82 10.89 5.80
N GLU A 85 11.08 11.77 4.84
CA GLU A 85 12.40 12.38 4.71
C GLU A 85 12.58 13.48 5.77
N LYS A 86 13.83 13.67 6.18
CA LYS A 86 14.21 14.70 7.15
C LYS A 86 15.18 15.66 6.48
N PHE A 87 15.10 16.93 6.85
CA PHE A 87 16.04 17.97 6.41
C PHE A 87 16.97 18.34 7.56
N SER A 88 18.26 18.04 7.43
CA SER A 88 19.23 18.40 8.45
C SER A 88 19.67 19.86 8.33
N LEU A 89 20.18 20.43 9.43
CA LEU A 89 20.80 21.75 9.41
C LEU A 89 21.98 21.82 8.42
N LYS A 90 22.78 20.75 8.34
CA LYS A 90 23.87 20.60 7.36
C LYS A 90 23.38 20.76 5.92
N GLU A 91 22.18 20.26 5.60
CA GLU A 91 21.57 20.43 4.29
C GLU A 91 21.01 21.84 4.06
N CYS A 92 20.54 22.51 5.12
CA CYS A 92 20.06 23.89 5.08
C CYS A 92 21.19 24.89 4.77
N ILE A 93 22.38 24.66 5.34
CA ILE A 93 23.56 25.53 5.16
C ILE A 93 24.41 25.16 3.95
N HIS A 94 24.16 24.00 3.32
CA HIS A 94 25.02 23.48 2.26
C HIS A 94 25.20 24.49 1.12
N LYS A 95 26.47 24.78 0.78
CA LYS A 95 26.95 25.74 -0.22
C LYS A 95 26.71 27.22 0.09
N LEU A 96 26.22 27.58 1.29
CA LEU A 96 26.23 28.96 1.74
C LEU A 96 27.67 29.39 2.05
N LYS A 97 28.03 30.60 1.65
CA LYS A 97 29.34 31.19 1.95
C LYS A 97 29.19 32.21 3.09
N ILE A 98 29.89 32.01 4.21
CA ILE A 98 29.84 32.92 5.36
C ILE A 98 30.36 34.32 4.98
N SER A 99 31.42 34.38 4.18
CA SER A 99 31.98 35.65 3.67
C SER A 99 30.99 36.50 2.86
N LYS A 100 29.86 35.91 2.45
CA LYS A 100 28.80 36.54 1.67
C LYS A 100 27.60 36.96 2.51
N PHE A 101 27.75 36.99 3.84
CA PHE A 101 26.84 37.65 4.78
C PHE A 101 27.54 38.87 5.37
N PRO A 102 27.12 40.10 5.05
CA PRO A 102 27.79 41.33 5.53
C PRO A 102 27.95 41.38 7.06
N LEU A 103 26.95 40.92 7.80
CA LEU A 103 26.97 40.88 9.26
C LEU A 103 27.97 39.86 9.84
N LEU A 104 28.38 38.87 9.03
CA LEU A 104 29.32 37.83 9.42
C LEU A 104 30.64 37.93 8.64
N SER A 105 30.85 38.96 7.81
CA SER A 105 32.04 39.09 6.98
C SER A 105 33.20 39.79 7.69
N SER A 106 32.90 40.64 8.70
CA SER A 106 33.92 41.33 9.51
C SER A 106 34.72 40.33 10.35
N LYS A 107 36.05 40.38 10.23
CA LYS A 107 36.99 39.49 10.93
C LYS A 107 37.43 40.04 12.29
N HIS A 108 37.02 41.25 12.67
CA HIS A 108 37.74 42.01 13.69
C HIS A 108 37.47 41.61 15.15
N CYS A 109 36.45 40.78 15.47
CA CYS A 109 36.19 40.38 16.87
C CYS A 109 35.60 38.96 17.08
N ILE A 110 35.39 38.16 16.03
CA ILE A 110 34.66 36.88 16.15
C ILE A 110 35.48 35.76 15.52
N THR A 111 35.75 34.70 16.29
CA THR A 111 36.43 33.50 15.79
C THR A 111 35.63 32.85 14.66
N ASP A 112 36.32 32.20 13.72
CA ASP A 112 35.64 31.52 12.60
C ASP A 112 34.63 30.47 13.09
N ILE A 113 34.94 29.79 14.20
CA ILE A 113 34.02 28.84 14.85
C ILE A 113 32.72 29.54 15.26
N ALA A 114 32.80 30.68 15.96
CA ALA A 114 31.62 31.42 16.38
C ALA A 114 30.81 31.96 15.19
N ARG A 115 31.47 32.42 14.10
CA ARG A 115 30.78 32.84 12.86
C ARG A 115 29.98 31.70 12.23
N HIS A 116 30.57 30.50 12.19
CA HIS A 116 29.90 29.29 11.72
C HIS A 116 28.68 28.95 12.59
N THR A 117 28.83 28.98 13.91
CA THR A 117 27.73 28.72 14.86
C THR A 117 26.59 29.74 14.72
N ILE A 118 26.91 31.02 14.57
CA ILE A 118 25.89 32.06 14.36
C ILE A 118 25.12 31.83 13.06
N LEU A 119 25.81 31.49 11.94
CA LEU A 119 25.14 31.16 10.69
C LEU A 119 24.23 29.92 10.85
N GLU A 120 24.72 28.89 11.55
CA GLU A 120 23.93 27.68 11.83
C GLU A 120 22.65 28.00 12.62
N CYS A 121 22.76 28.77 13.70
CA CYS A 121 21.61 29.22 14.49
C CYS A 121 20.63 30.06 13.65
N TRP A 122 21.15 31.00 12.87
CA TRP A 122 20.35 31.87 12.00
C TRP A 122 19.57 31.07 10.96
N ILE A 123 20.24 30.17 10.22
CA ILE A 123 19.59 29.36 9.18
C ILE A 123 18.61 28.38 9.79
N PHE A 124 18.93 27.77 10.94
CA PHE A 124 17.98 26.94 11.66
C PHE A 124 16.72 27.73 12.02
N TRP A 125 16.89 28.93 12.59
CA TRP A 125 15.78 29.81 12.94
C TRP A 125 14.95 30.22 11.72
N LEU A 126 15.57 30.61 10.61
CA LEU A 126 14.89 30.95 9.36
C LEU A 126 13.99 29.81 8.87
N PHE A 127 14.49 28.56 8.86
CA PHE A 127 13.70 27.43 8.43
C PHE A 127 12.60 27.05 9.44
N ALA A 128 12.92 27.04 10.73
CA ALA A 128 12.02 26.60 11.79
C ALA A 128 10.92 27.62 12.14
N ARG A 129 11.22 28.92 12.05
CA ARG A 129 10.33 30.00 12.51
C ARG A 129 9.72 30.83 11.39
N ILE A 130 10.29 30.81 10.19
CA ILE A 130 9.72 31.50 9.02
C ILE A 130 9.23 30.48 7.99
N VAL A 131 10.13 29.72 7.36
CA VAL A 131 9.79 28.88 6.20
C VAL A 131 8.71 27.85 6.53
N SER A 132 8.91 27.06 7.59
CA SER A 132 7.95 26.01 7.98
C SER A 132 6.60 26.59 8.41
N PRO A 133 6.52 27.62 9.29
CA PRO A 133 5.25 28.27 9.61
C PRO A 133 4.53 28.91 8.42
N LEU A 134 5.25 29.52 7.47
CA LEU A 134 4.64 30.07 6.25
C LEU A 134 3.98 28.98 5.41
N VAL A 135 4.61 27.82 5.28
CA VAL A 135 4.01 26.66 4.60
C VAL A 135 2.75 26.20 5.34
N GLN A 136 2.83 26.04 6.66
CA GLN A 136 1.71 25.55 7.48
C GLN A 136 0.50 26.49 7.48
N ALA A 137 0.74 27.80 7.48
CA ALA A 137 -0.30 28.82 7.48
C ALA A 137 -1.05 28.87 6.14
N ASN A 138 -0.34 28.77 5.01
CA ASN A 138 -0.92 29.02 3.69
C ASN A 138 -1.36 27.74 2.95
N PHE A 139 -0.75 26.59 3.28
CA PHE A 139 -0.98 25.34 2.56
C PHE A 139 -1.45 24.22 3.49
N TYR A 140 -2.37 23.40 3.00
CA TYR A 140 -2.61 22.05 3.48
C TYR A 140 -1.65 21.10 2.77
N VAL A 141 -0.85 20.37 3.55
CA VAL A 141 0.24 19.53 3.05
C VAL A 141 -0.12 18.08 3.27
N THR A 142 -0.25 17.31 2.19
CA THR A 142 -0.70 15.90 2.26
C THR A 142 -0.10 15.05 1.16
N GLU A 143 0.06 13.76 1.41
CA GLU A 143 0.26 12.74 0.38
C GLU A 143 -1.04 12.48 -0.39
N SER A 144 -0.95 11.88 -1.58
CA SER A 144 -2.08 11.27 -2.29
C SER A 144 -1.91 9.75 -2.38
N GLU A 145 -3.00 9.03 -2.70
CA GLU A 145 -2.92 7.57 -2.89
C GLU A 145 -2.08 7.16 -4.12
N TYR A 146 -2.04 8.01 -5.15
CA TYR A 146 -1.41 7.68 -6.44
C TYR A 146 0.05 8.16 -6.57
N GLU A 147 0.45 9.22 -5.86
CA GLU A 147 1.82 9.78 -5.91
C GLU A 147 2.80 9.17 -4.88
N LYS A 148 2.42 8.04 -4.25
CA LYS A 148 3.27 7.26 -3.34
C LYS A 148 3.78 8.07 -2.13
N GLN A 149 5.06 8.46 -2.12
CA GLN A 149 5.66 9.23 -1.02
C GLN A 149 5.78 10.73 -1.34
N GLU A 150 5.36 11.19 -2.52
CA GLU A 150 5.35 12.61 -2.81
C GLU A 150 4.32 13.35 -1.98
N VAL A 151 4.66 14.59 -1.68
CA VAL A 151 3.84 15.50 -0.89
C VAL A 151 3.27 16.58 -1.81
N LEU A 152 1.96 16.78 -1.72
CA LEU A 152 1.17 17.77 -2.43
C LEU A 152 0.84 18.94 -1.51
N TYR A 153 0.70 20.12 -2.11
CA TYR A 153 0.42 21.38 -1.43
C TYR A 153 -0.87 21.97 -1.95
N TYR A 154 -1.91 22.06 -1.12
CA TYR A 154 -3.19 22.68 -1.47
C TYR A 154 -3.30 24.02 -0.77
N ARG A 155 -3.84 25.06 -1.41
CA ARG A 155 -4.22 26.28 -0.68
C ARG A 155 -5.28 25.93 0.36
N LYS A 156 -5.24 26.56 1.55
CA LYS A 156 -6.21 26.27 2.62
C LYS A 156 -7.66 26.43 2.17
N SER A 157 -7.97 27.51 1.45
CA SER A 157 -9.31 27.77 0.91
C SER A 157 -9.79 26.70 -0.07
N THR A 158 -8.91 26.24 -0.97
CA THR A 158 -9.20 25.13 -1.90
C THR A 158 -9.43 23.83 -1.15
N TRP A 159 -8.58 23.54 -0.16
CA TRP A 159 -8.73 22.34 0.67
C TRP A 159 -10.04 22.34 1.45
N GLU A 160 -10.45 23.47 2.00
CA GLU A 160 -11.72 23.63 2.71
C GLU A 160 -12.94 23.39 1.80
N LYS A 161 -12.89 23.82 0.53
CA LYS A 161 -13.94 23.51 -0.46
C LYS A 161 -14.06 22.00 -0.67
N LEU A 162 -12.95 21.33 -0.96
CA LEU A 162 -12.87 19.86 -1.13
C LEU A 162 -13.36 19.10 0.10
N MET A 163 -13.01 19.58 1.30
CA MET A 163 -13.44 19.04 2.57
C MET A 163 -14.97 19.12 2.72
N ARG A 164 -15.57 20.29 2.46
CA ARG A 164 -17.03 20.49 2.58
C ARG A 164 -17.82 19.62 1.61
N GLU A 165 -17.37 19.52 0.36
CA GLU A 165 -17.97 18.62 -0.64
C GLU A 165 -17.93 17.17 -0.19
N THR A 166 -16.79 16.73 0.37
CA THR A 166 -16.65 15.38 0.91
C THR A 166 -17.54 15.15 2.13
N GLU A 167 -17.59 16.09 3.07
CA GLU A 167 -18.46 16.01 4.25
C GLU A 167 -19.94 15.90 3.86
N ASN A 168 -20.38 16.66 2.86
CA ASN A 168 -21.75 16.58 2.35
C ASN A 168 -22.05 15.22 1.71
N SER A 169 -21.10 14.64 0.96
CA SER A 169 -21.24 13.30 0.41
C SER A 169 -21.29 12.22 1.50
N LEU A 170 -20.45 12.32 2.53
CA LEU A 170 -20.45 11.40 3.67
C LEU A 170 -21.76 11.43 4.45
N LYS A 171 -22.32 12.63 4.68
CA LYS A 171 -23.60 12.83 5.38
C LYS A 171 -24.78 12.17 4.64
N LYS A 172 -24.81 12.28 3.31
CA LYS A 172 -25.90 11.75 2.49
C LYS A 172 -25.96 10.23 2.46
N GLN A 173 -24.83 9.54 2.61
CA GLN A 173 -24.75 8.10 2.32
C GLN A 173 -24.44 7.22 3.54
N ARG A 174 -23.56 7.65 4.46
CA ARG A 174 -22.87 6.70 5.37
C ARG A 174 -22.71 7.17 6.81
N TYR A 175 -22.74 8.47 7.03
CA TYR A 175 -22.43 9.06 8.33
C TYR A 175 -23.55 9.98 8.78
N ARG A 176 -23.93 9.88 10.05
CA ARG A 176 -24.86 10.82 10.69
C ARG A 176 -24.09 11.78 11.59
N LEU A 177 -24.30 13.08 11.44
CA LEU A 177 -23.76 14.07 12.36
C LEU A 177 -24.34 13.86 13.76
N LEU A 178 -23.48 13.89 14.79
CA LEU A 178 -23.88 13.79 16.19
C LEU A 178 -23.81 15.15 16.87
N ASN A 179 -24.78 15.42 17.75
CA ASN A 179 -24.67 16.51 18.71
C ASN A 179 -23.79 16.09 19.91
N ASN A 180 -23.31 17.08 20.68
CA ASN A 180 -22.40 16.82 21.80
C ASN A 180 -23.02 15.90 22.86
N SER A 181 -24.32 16.02 23.13
CA SER A 181 -25.03 15.19 24.11
C SER A 181 -25.08 13.71 23.69
N SER A 182 -25.42 13.43 22.43
CA SER A 182 -25.44 12.06 21.88
C SER A 182 -24.03 11.46 21.81
N THR A 183 -23.04 12.27 21.42
CA THR A 183 -21.64 11.83 21.43
C THR A 183 -21.20 11.43 22.84
N LYS A 184 -21.52 12.24 23.85
CA LYS A 184 -21.22 11.94 25.25
C LYS A 184 -21.93 10.66 25.71
N ALA A 185 -23.22 10.51 25.44
CA ALA A 185 -23.99 9.32 25.81
C ALA A 185 -23.36 8.03 25.27
N ILE A 186 -22.96 8.01 23.98
CA ILE A 186 -22.29 6.85 23.39
C ILE A 186 -20.92 6.59 24.03
N LEU A 187 -20.11 7.64 24.22
CA LEU A 187 -18.73 7.48 24.68
C LEU A 187 -18.63 7.09 26.16
N PHE A 188 -19.56 7.52 27.01
CA PHE A 188 -19.52 7.22 28.45
C PHE A 188 -20.07 5.84 28.81
N ASN A 189 -20.82 5.20 27.90
CA ASN A 189 -21.37 3.87 28.13
C ASN A 189 -20.39 2.72 27.79
N ARG A 190 -19.11 3.04 27.51
CA ARG A 190 -18.17 2.08 26.94
C ARG A 190 -16.71 2.26 27.32
N SER A 191 -15.91 1.25 26.99
CA SER A 191 -14.50 1.14 27.40
C SER A 191 -13.49 1.80 26.44
N PHE A 192 -13.90 2.20 25.23
CA PHE A 192 -13.05 2.84 24.23
C PHE A 192 -13.66 4.13 23.66
N GLY A 193 -12.80 5.03 23.18
CA GLY A 193 -13.27 6.34 22.75
C GLY A 193 -13.70 6.40 21.28
N PHE A 194 -13.48 7.55 20.65
CA PHE A 194 -13.72 7.75 19.22
C PHE A 194 -12.43 7.68 18.40
N SER A 195 -12.58 7.52 17.09
CA SER A 195 -11.47 7.56 16.14
C SER A 195 -11.33 8.94 15.51
N ARG A 196 -10.11 9.35 15.15
CA ARG A 196 -9.87 10.61 14.43
C ARG A 196 -9.67 10.34 12.95
N ALA A 197 -10.45 11.00 12.11
CA ALA A 197 -10.36 10.92 10.67
C ALA A 197 -9.45 12.01 10.09
N ARG A 198 -8.72 11.64 9.03
CA ARG A 198 -8.00 12.55 8.13
C ARG A 198 -8.42 12.25 6.70
N LEU A 199 -8.50 13.28 5.86
CA LEU A 199 -8.75 13.10 4.43
C LEU A 199 -7.45 12.97 3.62
N CYS A 200 -7.46 12.05 2.67
CA CYS A 200 -6.36 11.79 1.73
C CYS A 200 -6.88 11.89 0.28
N PRO A 201 -6.24 12.68 -0.61
CA PRO A 201 -6.64 12.77 -2.01
C PRO A 201 -6.55 11.46 -2.78
N LYS A 202 -7.61 11.19 -3.55
CA LYS A 202 -7.66 10.20 -4.62
C LYS A 202 -7.56 10.90 -5.99
N GLN A 203 -7.54 10.12 -7.06
CA GLN A 203 -7.71 10.66 -8.42
C GLN A 203 -9.04 11.41 -8.53
N THR A 204 -10.10 10.81 -7.99
CA THR A 204 -11.44 11.39 -7.87
C THR A 204 -11.88 11.38 -6.39
N GLY A 205 -12.15 12.58 -5.85
CA GLY A 205 -12.59 12.76 -4.47
C GLY A 205 -11.53 12.51 -3.38
N LEU A 206 -11.97 12.46 -2.12
CA LEU A 206 -11.12 12.28 -0.94
C LEU A 206 -11.46 10.98 -0.22
N ARG A 207 -10.44 10.28 0.30
CA ARG A 207 -10.60 9.12 1.18
C ARG A 207 -10.52 9.52 2.64
N VAL A 208 -11.47 9.03 3.42
CA VAL A 208 -11.44 9.12 4.89
C VAL A 208 -10.53 8.04 5.45
N LEU A 209 -9.52 8.44 6.23
CA LEU A 209 -8.60 7.54 6.94
C LEU A 209 -8.77 7.74 8.45
N THR A 210 -9.28 6.72 9.14
CA THR A 210 -9.53 6.74 10.58
C THR A 210 -8.36 6.16 11.37
N ASN A 211 -7.93 6.86 12.42
CA ASN A 211 -6.90 6.39 13.34
C ASN A 211 -7.55 5.82 14.62
N LEU A 212 -7.57 4.49 14.71
CA LEU A 212 -8.10 3.74 15.85
C LEU A 212 -7.00 3.25 16.83
N ARG A 213 -5.73 3.56 16.55
CA ARG A 213 -4.58 3.20 17.41
C ARG A 213 -4.25 4.26 18.45
N ALA A 214 -4.62 5.50 18.20
CA ALA A 214 -4.40 6.57 19.17
C ALA A 214 -5.52 6.57 20.24
N PRO A 215 -5.18 6.79 21.52
CA PRO A 215 -6.19 7.11 22.52
C PRO A 215 -6.87 8.43 22.15
N SER A 216 -8.12 8.60 22.57
CA SER A 216 -8.89 9.84 22.36
C SER A 216 -9.13 10.54 23.68
N ARG A 217 -9.28 11.87 23.59
CA ARG A 217 -9.59 12.73 24.72
C ARG A 217 -10.69 13.70 24.34
N MET A 218 -11.61 13.95 25.28
CA MET A 218 -12.72 14.87 25.09
C MET A 218 -12.77 15.85 26.27
N PRO A 219 -12.89 17.16 26.03
CA PRO A 219 -13.01 18.13 27.11
C PRO A 219 -14.32 17.93 27.88
N VAL A 220 -14.28 18.06 29.21
CA VAL A 220 -15.44 17.85 30.10
C VAL A 220 -16.49 18.94 29.87
N LYS A 221 -16.05 20.20 29.75
CA LYS A 221 -16.83 21.38 29.35
C LYS A 221 -16.36 21.86 27.98
N ASN A 222 -17.29 22.17 27.07
CA ASN A 222 -16.94 22.80 25.79
C ASN A 222 -16.43 24.23 26.05
N PRO A 223 -15.34 24.68 25.43
CA PRO A 223 -14.94 26.09 25.47
C PRO A 223 -15.90 27.05 24.73
N LEU A 224 -17.10 26.60 24.34
CA LEU A 224 -18.01 27.28 23.40
C LEU A 224 -19.31 27.75 24.08
N THR A 225 -19.19 28.28 25.30
CA THR A 225 -20.15 29.26 25.84
C THR A 225 -19.43 30.59 26.07
N SER A 226 -18.71 31.05 25.05
CA SER A 226 -18.42 32.47 24.88
C SER A 226 -19.13 32.89 23.61
N THR A 227 -20.11 33.76 23.78
CA THR A 227 -20.89 34.47 22.77
C THR A 227 -20.07 34.78 21.52
N ILE A 228 -20.71 34.64 20.36
CA ILE A 228 -20.22 35.15 19.08
C ILE A 228 -19.96 36.65 19.24
N CYS A 229 -18.70 37.04 19.47
CA CYS A 229 -18.26 38.40 19.18
C CYS A 229 -17.68 38.38 17.76
N SER A 230 -18.53 38.78 16.82
CA SER A 230 -18.13 39.32 15.53
C SER A 230 -17.24 40.53 15.77
N ASN A 231 -15.92 40.31 15.79
CA ASN A 231 -14.94 41.24 15.24
C ASN A 231 -13.58 40.52 15.13
N GLN A 232 -13.17 40.28 13.89
CA GLN A 232 -11.80 39.99 13.54
C GLN A 232 -10.97 41.23 13.87
N MET A 233 -10.15 41.19 14.92
CA MET A 233 -8.78 41.70 14.93
C MET A 233 -8.12 41.50 16.31
N LEU A 234 -6.84 41.10 16.28
CA LEU A 234 -5.85 41.26 17.36
C LEU A 234 -6.12 40.55 18.71
N CYS A 235 -6.17 39.22 18.73
CA CYS A 235 -5.80 38.47 19.94
C CYS A 235 -4.29 38.18 19.92
N ARG A 236 -3.52 39.11 20.48
CA ARG A 236 -2.16 38.89 20.99
C ARG A 236 -2.16 37.59 21.79
N LYS A 237 -1.30 36.64 21.41
CA LYS A 237 -0.92 35.50 22.26
C LYS A 237 -0.13 36.06 23.45
N THR A 238 -0.82 36.47 24.50
CA THR A 238 -0.25 36.44 25.83
C THR A 238 -0.05 34.97 26.19
N PHE A 239 1.15 34.64 26.68
CA PHE A 239 1.49 33.35 27.26
C PHE A 239 0.73 33.16 28.58
N SER A 240 -0.60 33.00 28.53
CA SER A 240 -1.37 32.45 29.64
C SER A 240 -1.44 30.94 29.48
N ASN A 241 -0.81 30.22 30.41
CA ASN A 241 -0.91 28.77 30.59
C ASN A 241 -2.33 28.24 30.30
N PRO A 242 -2.55 27.28 29.39
CA PRO A 242 -3.82 26.57 29.30
C PRO A 242 -3.88 25.51 30.43
N ARG A 243 -3.84 25.95 31.68
CA ARG A 243 -3.99 25.08 32.85
C ARG A 243 -5.46 25.12 33.28
N ASN A 244 -6.08 23.94 33.28
CA ASN A 244 -7.42 23.59 33.81
C ASN A 244 -8.58 23.36 32.81
N VAL A 245 -8.30 22.94 31.57
CA VAL A 245 -9.33 22.18 30.82
C VAL A 245 -9.24 20.71 31.26
N LYS A 246 -10.21 20.24 32.05
CA LYS A 246 -10.31 18.83 32.44
C LYS A 246 -10.74 18.01 31.21
N TYR A 247 -10.04 16.91 30.94
CA TYR A 247 -10.34 16.00 29.82
C TYR A 247 -10.73 14.62 30.33
N HIS A 248 -11.71 14.00 29.67
CA HIS A 248 -11.92 12.56 29.76
C HIS A 248 -10.98 11.86 28.78
N PHE A 249 -10.29 10.82 29.27
CA PHE A 249 -9.36 10.02 28.49
C PHE A 249 -9.97 8.66 28.21
N PHE A 250 -9.87 8.22 26.96
CA PHE A 250 -10.35 6.93 26.51
C PHE A 250 -9.19 6.11 25.95
N LYS A 251 -9.21 4.80 26.21
CA LYS A 251 -8.29 3.86 25.57
C LYS A 251 -8.51 3.86 24.06
N SER A 252 -7.46 3.52 23.32
CA SER A 252 -7.59 3.35 21.86
C SER A 252 -8.51 2.17 21.55
N VAL A 253 -9.30 2.30 20.49
CA VAL A 253 -10.22 1.24 20.06
C VAL A 253 -9.45 -0.06 19.81
N ASN A 254 -8.34 0.02 19.10
CA ASN A 254 -7.52 -1.18 18.79
C ASN A 254 -6.85 -1.79 20.03
N SER A 255 -6.61 -1.03 21.10
CA SER A 255 -6.11 -1.59 22.35
C SER A 255 -7.16 -2.42 23.07
N VAL A 256 -8.42 -1.99 23.06
CA VAL A 256 -9.53 -2.76 23.66
C VAL A 256 -9.86 -3.98 22.80
N LEU A 257 -9.89 -3.80 21.47
CA LEU A 257 -10.23 -4.86 20.53
C LEU A 257 -9.11 -5.89 20.29
N HIS A 258 -7.93 -5.72 20.89
CA HIS A 258 -6.77 -6.58 20.66
C HIS A 258 -7.09 -8.04 21.01
N ASP A 259 -7.70 -8.27 22.16
CA ASP A 259 -7.94 -9.63 22.64
C ASP A 259 -9.03 -10.33 21.81
N PHE A 260 -10.08 -9.59 21.42
CA PHE A 260 -11.08 -10.06 20.45
C PHE A 260 -10.47 -10.37 19.08
N HIS A 261 -9.49 -9.59 18.63
CA HIS A 261 -8.75 -9.88 17.39
C HIS A 261 -8.01 -11.21 17.48
N VAL A 262 -7.40 -11.51 18.64
CA VAL A 262 -6.72 -12.79 18.87
C VAL A 262 -7.71 -13.94 18.83
N VAL A 263 -8.89 -13.81 19.46
CA VAL A 263 -9.94 -14.84 19.41
C VAL A 263 -10.39 -15.08 17.96
N LEU A 264 -10.77 -14.05 17.20
CA LEU A 264 -11.18 -14.21 15.79
C LEU A 264 -10.09 -14.86 14.95
N LYS A 265 -8.82 -14.51 15.18
CA LYS A 265 -7.69 -15.12 14.48
C LYS A 265 -7.52 -16.60 14.85
N GLY A 266 -7.80 -16.97 16.10
CA GLY A 266 -7.86 -18.36 16.54
C GLY A 266 -8.98 -19.13 15.82
N LEU A 267 -10.18 -18.55 15.76
CA LEU A 267 -11.33 -19.13 15.04
C LEU A 267 -11.05 -19.31 13.54
N CYS A 268 -10.35 -18.37 12.91
CA CYS A 268 -9.90 -18.51 11.52
C CYS A 268 -9.02 -19.75 11.29
N THR A 269 -8.30 -20.20 12.32
CA THR A 269 -7.42 -21.37 12.24
C THR A 269 -8.18 -22.66 12.56
N LYS A 270 -9.13 -22.62 13.51
CA LYS A 270 -9.99 -23.76 13.87
C LYS A 270 -10.96 -24.12 12.74
N GLU A 271 -11.60 -23.11 12.13
CA GLU A 271 -12.70 -23.30 11.17
C GLU A 271 -12.43 -22.54 9.85
N PRO A 272 -11.45 -22.99 9.04
CA PRO A 272 -11.09 -22.29 7.80
C PRO A 272 -12.23 -22.25 6.77
N GLU A 273 -13.14 -23.22 6.78
CA GLU A 273 -14.32 -23.28 5.92
C GLU A 273 -15.22 -22.03 6.07
N LYS A 274 -15.29 -21.46 7.29
CA LYS A 274 -16.08 -20.25 7.57
C LYS A 274 -15.53 -19.00 6.87
N LEU A 275 -14.30 -19.04 6.37
CA LEU A 275 -13.69 -17.94 5.59
C LEU A 275 -13.92 -18.07 4.07
N GLY A 276 -14.45 -19.19 3.62
CA GLY A 276 -14.65 -19.48 2.19
C GLY A 276 -13.34 -19.39 1.41
N SER A 277 -13.36 -18.67 0.29
CA SER A 277 -12.21 -18.53 -0.61
C SER A 277 -11.19 -17.48 -0.16
N SER A 278 -11.30 -16.96 1.07
CA SER A 278 -10.38 -15.93 1.57
C SER A 278 -8.92 -16.37 1.56
N VAL A 279 -8.03 -15.42 1.26
CA VAL A 279 -6.57 -15.49 1.40
C VAL A 279 -6.08 -14.19 2.05
N PHE A 280 -5.12 -14.28 2.98
CA PHE A 280 -4.61 -13.10 3.69
C PHE A 280 -3.22 -12.66 3.24
N ASP A 281 -2.44 -13.57 2.67
CA ASP A 281 -1.11 -13.28 2.12
C ASP A 281 -0.76 -14.17 0.93
N TYR A 282 0.43 -13.97 0.35
CA TYR A 282 0.90 -14.80 -0.76
C TYR A 282 1.24 -16.25 -0.37
N ASN A 283 1.42 -16.56 0.92
CA ASN A 283 1.60 -17.95 1.35
C ASN A 283 0.26 -18.69 1.25
N ASP A 284 -0.84 -18.07 1.68
CA ASP A 284 -2.18 -18.64 1.53
C ASP A 284 -2.55 -18.83 0.06
N VAL A 285 -2.27 -17.82 -0.78
CA VAL A 285 -2.42 -17.93 -2.25
C VAL A 285 -1.62 -19.10 -2.77
N TYR A 286 -0.35 -19.21 -2.39
CA TYR A 286 0.54 -20.27 -2.86
C TYR A 286 0.05 -21.66 -2.43
N ARG A 287 -0.40 -21.82 -1.18
CA ARG A 287 -0.95 -23.10 -0.68
C ARG A 287 -2.19 -23.57 -1.43
N LYS A 288 -3.07 -22.65 -1.86
CA LYS A 288 -4.29 -23.00 -2.62
C LYS A 288 -4.05 -23.12 -4.12
N LEU A 289 -3.26 -22.20 -4.70
CA LEU A 289 -3.03 -22.10 -6.14
C LEU A 289 -2.16 -23.23 -6.67
N VAL A 290 -1.12 -23.62 -5.94
CA VAL A 290 -0.11 -24.52 -6.48
C VAL A 290 -0.60 -25.95 -6.66
N PRO A 291 -1.30 -26.57 -5.71
CA PRO A 291 -1.92 -27.89 -5.93
C PRO A 291 -2.87 -27.86 -7.12
N PHE A 292 -3.70 -26.81 -7.24
CA PHE A 292 -4.62 -26.64 -8.37
C PHE A 292 -3.86 -26.58 -9.71
N LEU A 293 -2.83 -25.74 -9.83
CA LEU A 293 -2.05 -25.63 -11.06
C LEU A 293 -1.29 -26.91 -11.39
N PHE A 294 -0.77 -27.61 -10.37
CA PHE A 294 -0.05 -28.87 -10.56
C PHE A 294 -0.98 -29.96 -11.11
N LEU A 295 -2.14 -30.15 -10.49
CA LEU A 295 -3.15 -31.12 -10.95
C LEU A 295 -3.66 -30.77 -12.35
N LEU A 296 -3.91 -29.49 -12.63
CA LEU A 296 -4.34 -29.02 -13.94
C LEU A 296 -3.29 -29.27 -15.04
N LYS A 297 -2.00 -29.19 -14.72
CA LYS A 297 -0.90 -29.42 -15.67
C LYS A 297 -0.55 -30.90 -15.84
N MET A 298 -0.77 -31.74 -14.83
CA MET A 298 -0.53 -33.18 -14.90
C MET A 298 -1.70 -33.96 -15.52
N GLY A 299 -2.93 -33.47 -15.35
CA GLY A 299 -4.14 -34.14 -15.83
C GLY A 299 -4.37 -34.06 -17.34
N PHE A 300 -3.59 -33.27 -18.09
CA PHE A 300 -3.75 -33.09 -19.52
C PHE A 300 -2.40 -33.14 -20.25
N THR A 301 -2.37 -33.76 -21.43
CA THR A 301 -1.19 -33.81 -22.32
C THR A 301 -0.82 -32.43 -22.85
N ASN A 302 -1.82 -31.58 -23.09
CA ASN A 302 -1.69 -30.18 -23.48
C ASN A 302 -2.44 -29.29 -22.48
N MET A 303 -1.97 -28.05 -22.28
CA MET A 303 -2.63 -27.12 -21.35
C MET A 303 -4.09 -26.89 -21.79
N PRO A 304 -5.10 -27.17 -20.92
CA PRO A 304 -6.50 -26.96 -21.27
C PRO A 304 -6.82 -25.47 -21.43
N GLY A 305 -7.89 -25.17 -22.16
CA GLY A 305 -8.45 -23.82 -22.21
C GLY A 305 -8.85 -23.35 -20.80
N VAL A 306 -8.33 -22.19 -20.39
CA VAL A 306 -8.57 -21.63 -19.06
C VAL A 306 -9.31 -20.31 -19.17
N TYR A 307 -10.29 -20.12 -18.31
CA TYR A 307 -11.16 -18.95 -18.26
C TYR A 307 -11.01 -18.29 -16.89
N ILE A 308 -10.53 -17.06 -16.91
CA ILE A 308 -10.13 -16.32 -15.72
C ILE A 308 -11.04 -15.11 -15.57
N VAL A 309 -11.58 -14.93 -14.37
CA VAL A 309 -12.36 -13.75 -13.98
C VAL A 309 -11.69 -13.08 -12.79
N VAL A 310 -11.38 -11.79 -12.94
CA VAL A 310 -10.86 -10.92 -11.89
C VAL A 310 -11.84 -9.79 -11.64
N SER A 311 -12.14 -9.51 -10.38
CA SER A 311 -13.06 -8.43 -10.02
C SER A 311 -12.70 -7.79 -8.67
N ASP A 312 -13.05 -6.51 -8.53
CA ASP A 312 -12.81 -5.68 -7.36
C ASP A 312 -14.15 -5.36 -6.69
N VAL A 313 -14.33 -5.67 -5.41
CA VAL A 313 -15.52 -5.28 -4.64
C VAL A 313 -15.48 -3.77 -4.41
N SER A 314 -16.53 -3.08 -4.86
CA SER A 314 -16.63 -1.64 -4.72
C SER A 314 -16.81 -1.25 -3.25
N LYS A 315 -15.81 -0.55 -2.70
CA LYS A 315 -15.83 0.00 -1.34
C LYS A 315 -16.10 -1.07 -0.26
N ALA A 316 -15.42 -2.21 -0.36
CA ALA A 316 -15.68 -3.43 0.41
C ALA A 316 -15.93 -3.27 1.92
N PHE A 317 -15.20 -2.39 2.63
CA PHE A 317 -15.45 -2.14 4.06
C PHE A 317 -16.66 -1.24 4.31
N ASP A 318 -16.87 -0.27 3.42
CA ASP A 318 -17.90 0.75 3.61
C ASP A 318 -19.27 0.31 3.09
N SER A 319 -19.34 -0.83 2.39
CA SER A 319 -20.56 -1.43 1.86
C SER A 319 -21.14 -2.50 2.78
N VAL A 320 -20.36 -3.02 3.75
CA VAL A 320 -20.82 -4.08 4.66
C VAL A 320 -22.11 -3.67 5.37
N ASP A 321 -23.13 -4.52 5.26
CA ASP A 321 -24.36 -4.38 6.04
C ASP A 321 -24.07 -4.79 7.49
N GLN A 322 -24.33 -3.88 8.43
CA GLN A 322 -23.97 -4.07 9.84
C GLN A 322 -24.83 -5.16 10.50
N ASP A 323 -26.12 -5.21 10.19
CA ASP A 323 -27.04 -6.16 10.81
C ASP A 323 -26.81 -7.56 10.26
N LYS A 324 -26.62 -7.69 8.94
CA LYS A 324 -26.24 -8.96 8.32
C LYS A 324 -24.88 -9.44 8.83
N LEU A 325 -23.89 -8.55 9.00
CA LEU A 325 -22.61 -8.91 9.59
C LEU A 325 -22.77 -9.44 11.01
N LEU A 326 -23.57 -8.79 11.86
CA LEU A 326 -23.83 -9.27 13.22
C LEU A 326 -24.51 -10.64 13.23
N SER A 327 -25.45 -10.89 12.30
CA SER A 327 -26.05 -12.20 12.10
C SER A 327 -24.99 -13.25 11.74
N VAL A 328 -24.12 -12.98 10.76
CA VAL A 328 -23.03 -13.90 10.37
C VAL A 328 -22.09 -14.18 11.56
N MET A 329 -21.81 -13.17 12.38
CA MET A 329 -20.92 -13.33 13.54
C MET A 329 -21.56 -14.17 14.66
N ASN A 330 -22.88 -14.32 14.71
CA ASN A 330 -23.53 -15.24 15.65
C ASN A 330 -23.20 -16.70 15.32
N ASP A 331 -23.02 -17.04 14.05
CA ASP A 331 -22.67 -18.40 13.59
C ASP A 331 -21.17 -18.70 13.72
N VAL A 332 -20.35 -17.65 13.85
CA VAL A 332 -18.89 -17.76 14.04
C VAL A 332 -18.53 -17.88 15.52
N ILE A 333 -19.21 -17.14 16.40
CA ILE A 333 -18.91 -17.09 17.84
C ILE A 333 -19.85 -18.04 18.58
N LEU A 334 -19.48 -19.32 18.60
CA LEU A 334 -20.28 -20.41 19.17
C LEU A 334 -19.94 -20.69 20.64
N ASP A 335 -18.67 -20.89 20.96
CA ASP A 335 -18.20 -21.21 22.32
C ASP A 335 -18.61 -20.13 23.35
N ASP A 336 -19.03 -20.56 24.54
CA ASP A 336 -19.46 -19.65 25.60
C ASP A 336 -18.30 -18.89 26.24
N GLU A 337 -17.11 -19.49 26.29
CA GLU A 337 -15.90 -18.89 26.85
C GLU A 337 -14.66 -19.14 25.99
N TYR A 338 -13.87 -18.08 25.79
CA TYR A 338 -12.61 -18.11 25.05
C TYR A 338 -11.43 -17.81 25.98
N THR A 339 -10.57 -18.80 26.18
CA THR A 339 -9.36 -18.66 27.01
C THR A 339 -8.18 -18.14 26.19
N LEU A 340 -7.58 -17.04 26.63
CA LEU A 340 -6.39 -16.45 26.04
C LEU A 340 -5.15 -16.74 26.87
N GLU A 341 -4.13 -17.28 26.21
CA GLU A 341 -2.82 -17.56 26.79
C GLU A 341 -1.81 -16.49 26.40
N LYS A 342 -0.96 -16.10 27.35
CA LYS A 342 0.06 -15.07 27.16
C LYS A 342 1.45 -15.70 27.12
N PHE A 343 2.20 -15.38 26.09
CA PHE A 343 3.58 -15.84 25.89
C PHE A 343 4.55 -14.67 25.80
N ILE A 344 5.77 -14.87 26.29
CA ILE A 344 6.91 -13.99 26.07
C ILE A 344 7.88 -14.74 25.16
N HIS A 345 8.12 -14.20 23.96
CA HIS A 345 9.11 -14.72 23.03
C HIS A 345 10.35 -13.83 23.08
N VAL A 346 11.45 -14.37 23.59
CA VAL A 346 12.76 -13.71 23.63
C VAL A 346 13.57 -14.22 22.45
N ILE A 347 13.85 -13.36 21.48
CA ILE A 347 14.63 -13.68 20.29
C ILE A 347 15.99 -12.98 20.39
N ARG A 348 17.08 -13.76 20.33
CA ARG A 348 18.41 -13.18 20.18
C ARG A 348 18.66 -12.88 18.70
N THR A 349 18.79 -11.60 18.38
CA THR A 349 19.28 -11.16 17.07
C THR A 349 20.78 -10.87 17.16
N LYS A 350 21.49 -10.90 16.02
CA LYS A 350 22.94 -10.57 15.96
C LYS A 350 23.32 -9.22 16.56
N GLU A 351 22.36 -8.30 16.71
CA GLU A 351 22.60 -6.92 17.17
C GLU A 351 21.92 -6.61 18.52
N SER A 352 20.98 -7.44 19.00
CA SER A 352 20.20 -7.18 20.24
C SER A 352 19.31 -8.36 20.64
N LEU A 353 18.98 -8.46 21.93
CA LEU A 353 17.86 -9.26 22.42
C LEU A 353 16.55 -8.52 22.17
N LYS A 354 15.56 -9.19 21.60
CA LYS A 354 14.22 -8.65 21.39
C LYS A 354 13.21 -9.47 22.17
N VAL A 355 12.43 -8.80 22.99
CA VAL A 355 11.33 -9.41 23.74
C VAL A 355 10.03 -9.06 23.05
N HIS A 356 9.29 -10.08 22.66
CA HIS A 356 7.98 -9.95 22.04
C HIS A 356 6.92 -10.58 22.94
N HIS A 357 5.86 -9.83 23.23
CA HIS A 357 4.69 -10.36 23.93
C HIS A 357 3.69 -10.86 22.89
N HIS A 358 3.25 -12.11 23.05
CA HIS A 358 2.27 -12.75 22.20
C HIS A 358 1.08 -13.19 23.03
N VAL A 359 -0.12 -13.05 22.47
CA VAL A 359 -1.35 -13.58 23.04
C VAL A 359 -1.97 -14.48 21.97
N THR A 360 -2.39 -15.67 22.37
CA THR A 360 -3.01 -16.66 21.48
C THR A 360 -4.23 -17.28 22.14
N LEU A 361 -5.18 -17.72 21.33
CA LEU A 361 -6.32 -18.50 21.82
C LEU A 361 -5.82 -19.88 22.27
N ALA A 362 -6.27 -20.34 23.45
CA ALA A 362 -5.99 -21.68 23.95
C ALA A 362 -6.64 -22.73 23.04
N HIS A 363 -5.97 -23.87 22.84
CA HIS A 363 -6.62 -25.03 22.21
C HIS A 363 -7.49 -25.69 23.28
N GLN A 364 -8.81 -25.75 23.07
CA GLN A 364 -9.73 -26.40 24.00
C GLN A 364 -9.82 -27.93 23.80
N ASP A 365 -9.12 -28.50 22.81
CA ASP A 365 -9.24 -29.92 22.45
C ASP A 365 -7.88 -30.61 22.38
N ILE A 366 -7.33 -31.05 23.52
CA ILE A 366 -6.51 -32.29 23.60
C ILE A 366 -6.71 -32.90 25.00
N ILE A 367 -7.87 -33.52 25.20
CA ILE A 367 -7.97 -34.76 25.98
C ILE A 367 -8.42 -35.79 24.95
N ALA A 368 -7.62 -36.84 24.73
CA ALA A 368 -7.76 -37.92 23.75
C ALA A 368 -7.12 -37.70 22.35
N ALA A 369 -5.96 -38.34 22.18
CA ALA A 369 -5.44 -38.92 20.93
C ALA A 369 -5.16 -38.04 19.70
N SER A 370 -4.11 -37.19 19.75
CA SER A 370 -3.03 -37.21 18.73
C SER A 370 -1.87 -36.27 19.13
N PRO A 371 -0.60 -36.70 19.06
CA PRO A 371 0.52 -35.85 19.46
C PRO A 371 1.03 -35.09 18.23
N LYS A 372 0.30 -34.11 17.68
CA LYS A 372 0.83 -33.35 16.52
C LYS A 372 0.24 -31.97 16.21
N ILE A 373 -0.62 -31.39 17.05
CA ILE A 373 -1.09 -30.00 16.85
C ILE A 373 -0.81 -29.17 18.10
N THR A 374 0.47 -28.89 18.32
CA THR A 374 0.85 -27.74 19.14
C THR A 374 0.32 -26.46 18.46
N PRO A 375 -0.04 -25.41 19.22
CA PRO A 375 -0.39 -24.13 18.63
C PRO A 375 0.72 -23.76 17.64
N ARG A 376 0.36 -23.31 16.42
CA ARG A 376 1.32 -22.82 15.40
C ARG A 376 2.08 -21.62 15.96
N LEU A 377 3.03 -21.90 16.83
CA LEU A 377 4.02 -20.97 17.34
C LEU A 377 4.84 -20.51 16.14
N PRO A 378 5.27 -19.24 16.10
CA PRO A 378 6.15 -18.77 15.05
C PRO A 378 7.33 -19.73 14.94
N ALA A 379 7.59 -20.28 13.75
CA ALA A 379 8.70 -21.20 13.50
C ALA A 379 9.93 -20.73 14.28
N GLN A 380 10.35 -21.51 15.28
CA GLN A 380 11.32 -21.04 16.27
C GLN A 380 12.67 -20.85 15.55
N PRO A 381 13.21 -19.62 15.50
CA PRO A 381 14.61 -19.47 15.15
C PRO A 381 15.47 -20.15 16.21
N SER A 382 16.62 -20.69 15.80
CA SER A 382 17.54 -21.48 16.63
C SER A 382 17.96 -20.79 17.94
N ASP A 383 17.86 -19.45 18.01
CA ASP A 383 18.20 -18.64 19.18
C ASP A 383 16.97 -17.91 19.76
N SER A 384 15.94 -18.65 20.18
CA SER A 384 14.80 -18.04 20.87
C SER A 384 14.21 -18.88 21.99
N VAL A 385 13.71 -18.20 23.03
CA VAL A 385 13.05 -18.80 24.19
C VAL A 385 11.62 -18.31 24.25
N LEU A 386 10.67 -19.23 24.43
CA LEU A 386 9.26 -18.91 24.61
C LEU A 386 8.84 -19.27 26.03
N VAL A 387 8.35 -18.30 26.78
CA VAL A 387 7.87 -18.48 28.16
C VAL A 387 6.36 -18.26 28.21
N LYS A 388 5.61 -19.28 28.61
CA LYS A 388 4.17 -19.16 28.89
C LYS A 388 3.98 -18.47 30.25
N LYS A 389 3.16 -17.42 30.30
CA LYS A 389 2.72 -16.83 31.57
C LYS A 389 1.57 -17.65 32.14
N ALA A 390 1.60 -17.89 33.45
CA ALA A 390 0.56 -18.63 34.16
C ALA A 390 -0.82 -17.94 34.11
N LEU A 391 -0.87 -16.61 33.97
CA LEU A 391 -2.12 -15.84 33.93
C LEU A 391 -2.77 -15.90 32.54
N SER A 392 -3.87 -16.63 32.43
CA SER A 392 -4.79 -16.60 31.29
C SER A 392 -5.87 -15.51 31.47
N ARG A 393 -6.44 -15.04 30.36
CA ARG A 393 -7.62 -14.15 30.37
C ARG A 393 -8.77 -14.90 29.71
N ILE A 394 -9.91 -14.98 30.37
CA ILE A 394 -11.14 -15.55 29.79
C ILE A 394 -11.98 -14.41 29.23
N ILE A 395 -12.54 -14.61 28.03
CA ILE A 395 -13.52 -13.71 27.42
C ILE A 395 -14.81 -14.48 27.22
N ARG A 396 -15.89 -13.99 27.82
CA ARG A 396 -17.22 -14.56 27.64
C ARG A 396 -17.85 -14.13 26.32
N LYS A 397 -18.70 -14.99 25.76
CA LYS A 397 -19.43 -14.75 24.52
C LYS A 397 -20.28 -13.49 24.58
N GLU A 398 -20.93 -13.19 25.71
CA GLU A 398 -21.75 -11.99 25.89
C GLU A 398 -20.90 -10.72 25.88
N GLU A 399 -19.75 -10.73 26.58
CA GLU A 399 -18.78 -9.63 26.56
C GLU A 399 -18.29 -9.38 25.12
N PHE A 400 -17.99 -10.45 24.39
CA PHE A 400 -17.62 -10.38 22.98
C PHE A 400 -18.71 -9.75 22.15
N LYS A 401 -19.91 -10.34 22.13
CA LYS A 401 -21.01 -9.89 21.28
C LYS A 401 -21.40 -8.45 21.59
N SER A 402 -21.45 -8.06 22.87
CA SER A 402 -21.71 -6.68 23.28
C SER A 402 -20.66 -5.71 22.74
N THR A 403 -19.37 -5.99 22.98
CA THR A 403 -18.26 -5.14 22.52
C THR A 403 -18.19 -5.05 21.00
N LEU A 404 -18.45 -6.17 20.31
CA LEU A 404 -18.46 -6.24 18.84
C LEU A 404 -19.63 -5.44 18.26
N LYS A 405 -20.85 -5.61 18.81
CA LYS A 405 -22.04 -4.85 18.41
C LYS A 405 -21.79 -3.36 18.56
N GLU A 406 -21.24 -2.95 19.69
CA GLU A 406 -20.88 -1.56 19.92
C GLU A 406 -19.83 -1.04 18.92
N HIS A 407 -18.78 -1.80 18.66
CA HIS A 407 -17.75 -1.41 17.71
C HIS A 407 -18.29 -1.21 16.28
N ILE A 408 -19.22 -2.05 15.86
CA ILE A 408 -19.80 -2.01 14.50
C ILE A 408 -20.86 -0.89 14.40
N THR A 409 -21.82 -0.87 15.31
CA THR A 409 -23.03 -0.02 15.19
C THR A 409 -22.86 1.38 15.80
N HIS A 410 -21.94 1.53 16.74
CA HIS A 410 -21.70 2.79 17.47
C HIS A 410 -20.30 3.36 17.19
N ASN A 411 -19.76 3.13 15.99
CA ASN A 411 -18.47 3.70 15.60
C ASN A 411 -18.56 5.22 15.44
N VAL A 412 -17.90 5.94 16.37
CA VAL A 412 -17.82 7.41 16.36
C VAL A 412 -16.50 7.86 15.75
N VAL A 413 -16.61 8.73 14.75
CA VAL A 413 -15.50 9.30 13.99
C VAL A 413 -15.50 10.81 14.15
N GLN A 414 -14.38 11.36 14.62
CA GLN A 414 -14.15 12.80 14.66
C GLN A 414 -13.47 13.25 13.38
N LEU A 415 -14.11 14.17 12.66
CA LEU A 415 -13.52 14.88 11.52
C LEU A 415 -13.55 16.38 11.83
N HIS A 416 -12.37 17.00 11.90
CA HIS A 416 -12.19 18.36 12.43
C HIS A 416 -12.81 18.52 13.83
N ASN A 417 -13.80 19.38 13.97
CA ASN A 417 -14.48 19.69 15.22
C ASN A 417 -15.80 18.93 15.39
N ASN A 418 -16.21 18.15 14.39
CA ASN A 418 -17.50 17.49 14.35
C ASN A 418 -17.36 15.99 14.60
N PHE A 419 -18.39 15.40 15.22
CA PHE A 419 -18.50 13.97 15.48
C PHE A 419 -19.56 13.34 14.57
N TYR A 420 -19.22 12.19 14.03
CA TYR A 420 -20.04 11.46 13.09
C TYR A 420 -20.21 10.01 13.54
N LEU A 421 -21.42 9.49 13.42
CA LEU A 421 -21.75 8.08 13.63
C LEU A 421 -21.76 7.36 12.28
N GLN A 422 -20.97 6.30 12.14
CA GLN A 422 -21.02 5.45 10.95
C GLN A 422 -22.29 4.59 10.96
N ARG A 423 -23.08 4.65 9.89
CA ARG A 423 -24.35 3.90 9.73
C ARG A 423 -24.24 2.72 8.77
N LEU A 424 -23.35 2.80 7.80
CA LEU A 424 -23.12 1.75 6.81
C LEU A 424 -21.64 1.40 6.74
N GLY A 425 -21.35 0.12 6.62
CA GLY A 425 -19.99 -0.41 6.62
C GLY A 425 -19.37 -0.51 8.01
N ILE A 426 -18.08 -0.88 8.01
CA ILE A 426 -17.27 -1.08 9.22
C ILE A 426 -16.06 -0.13 9.26
N PRO A 427 -15.51 0.17 10.45
CA PRO A 427 -14.43 1.14 10.63
C PRO A 427 -13.10 0.76 9.97
N GLN A 428 -12.70 1.48 8.93
CA GLN A 428 -11.37 1.29 8.33
C GLN A 428 -10.26 1.56 9.36
N GLY A 429 -9.26 0.68 9.45
CA GLY A 429 -8.16 0.80 10.41
C GLY A 429 -8.41 0.18 11.78
N SER A 430 -9.61 -0.39 12.01
CA SER A 430 -9.82 -1.34 13.11
C SER A 430 -9.01 -2.61 12.89
N VAL A 431 -8.52 -3.21 13.98
CA VAL A 431 -7.86 -4.53 13.94
C VAL A 431 -8.82 -5.66 13.57
N LEU A 432 -10.13 -5.49 13.78
CA LEU A 432 -11.13 -6.54 13.49
C LEU A 432 -11.64 -6.50 12.05
N SER A 433 -11.68 -5.32 11.41
CA SER A 433 -12.43 -5.13 10.17
C SER A 433 -12.00 -6.04 9.03
N ALA A 434 -10.71 -6.37 8.91
CA ALA A 434 -10.25 -7.30 7.88
C ALA A 434 -10.85 -8.71 8.07
N LEU A 435 -10.85 -9.24 9.30
CA LEU A 435 -11.39 -10.56 9.62
C LEU A 435 -12.92 -10.58 9.50
N LEU A 436 -13.59 -9.55 10.03
CA LEU A 436 -15.04 -9.41 9.92
C LEU A 436 -15.50 -9.39 8.46
N CYS A 437 -14.79 -8.65 7.62
CA CYS A 437 -15.06 -8.58 6.19
C CYS A 437 -14.82 -9.94 5.50
N SER A 438 -13.77 -10.66 5.87
CA SER A 438 -13.51 -12.01 5.35
C SER A 438 -14.58 -13.02 5.74
N PHE A 439 -15.08 -13.02 6.98
CA PHE A 439 -16.20 -13.86 7.40
C PHE A 439 -17.49 -13.50 6.66
N TYR A 440 -17.77 -12.21 6.52
CA TYR A 440 -18.95 -11.70 5.81
C TYR A 440 -19.00 -12.17 4.36
N TYR A 441 -17.93 -11.94 3.60
CA TYR A 441 -17.87 -12.40 2.21
C TYR A 441 -17.68 -13.91 2.10
N GLY A 442 -17.07 -14.57 3.10
CA GLY A 442 -17.01 -16.04 3.14
C GLY A 442 -18.40 -16.65 3.28
N HIS A 443 -19.24 -16.05 4.12
CA HIS A 443 -20.64 -16.44 4.27
C HIS A 443 -21.44 -16.16 2.98
N MET A 444 -21.20 -15.03 2.31
CA MET A 444 -21.79 -14.74 0.98
C MET A 444 -21.38 -15.79 -0.06
N GLU A 445 -20.11 -16.18 -0.08
CA GLU A 445 -19.60 -17.18 -1.01
C GLU A 445 -20.29 -18.52 -0.81
N ARG A 446 -20.30 -19.04 0.43
CA ARG A 446 -20.88 -20.36 0.73
C ARG A 446 -22.37 -20.45 0.47
N ASN A 447 -23.12 -19.38 0.76
CA ASN A 447 -24.59 -19.44 0.69
C ASN A 447 -25.16 -18.95 -0.64
N VAL A 448 -24.38 -18.20 -1.44
CA VAL A 448 -24.88 -17.61 -2.70
C VAL A 448 -24.02 -17.96 -3.89
N VAL A 449 -22.70 -17.75 -3.80
CA VAL A 449 -21.82 -17.88 -4.97
C VAL A 449 -21.54 -19.34 -5.30
N ILE A 450 -21.14 -20.14 -4.32
CA ILE A 450 -20.78 -21.55 -4.52
C ILE A 450 -22.01 -22.38 -4.96
N PRO A 451 -23.19 -22.29 -4.33
CA PRO A 451 -24.37 -23.01 -4.80
C PRO A 451 -24.78 -22.63 -6.22
N PHE A 452 -24.61 -21.36 -6.59
CA PHE A 452 -24.85 -20.88 -7.95
C PHE A 452 -23.86 -21.48 -8.96
N LEU A 453 -22.59 -21.70 -8.56
CA LEU A 453 -21.58 -22.36 -9.41
C LEU A 453 -21.79 -23.88 -9.52
N GLN A 454 -22.35 -24.52 -8.49
CA GLN A 454 -22.64 -25.96 -8.50
C GLN A 454 -23.79 -26.29 -9.45
N LYS A 455 -24.88 -25.50 -9.45
CA LYS A 455 -25.97 -25.63 -10.44
C LYS A 455 -25.48 -25.57 -11.89
N ALA A 456 -24.48 -24.72 -12.16
CA ALA A 456 -23.85 -24.62 -13.47
C ALA A 456 -23.13 -25.91 -13.90
N CYS A 457 -22.72 -26.76 -12.96
CA CYS A 457 -22.07 -28.04 -13.23
C CYS A 457 -23.06 -29.19 -13.44
N GLU A 458 -24.22 -29.16 -12.79
CA GLU A 458 -25.25 -30.22 -12.84
C GLU A 458 -26.02 -30.24 -14.16
N GLU A 459 -26.26 -29.07 -14.78
CA GLU A 459 -26.86 -28.95 -16.11
C GLU A 459 -26.03 -29.64 -17.23
N PHE A 460 -24.80 -30.07 -16.95
CA PHE A 460 -23.90 -30.73 -17.92
C PHE A 460 -23.96 -32.27 -17.82
N SER A 461 -24.36 -32.82 -16.68
CA SER A 461 -24.48 -34.28 -16.47
C SER A 461 -25.83 -34.84 -16.96
N GLY A 462 -26.80 -33.98 -17.29
CA GLY A 462 -28.14 -34.40 -17.72
C GLY A 462 -28.27 -34.81 -19.19
N GLU A 463 -27.23 -34.65 -20.02
CA GLU A 463 -27.34 -34.92 -21.47
C GLU A 463 -26.58 -36.18 -21.95
N ASN A 464 -25.86 -36.92 -21.09
CA ASN A 464 -25.02 -38.04 -21.55
C ASN A 464 -25.19 -39.40 -20.84
N ASP A 465 -26.09 -39.56 -19.86
CA ASP A 465 -26.28 -40.86 -19.19
C ASP A 465 -27.70 -41.41 -19.39
N ASN A 466 -28.00 -41.84 -20.62
CA ASN A 466 -29.02 -42.86 -20.86
C ASN A 466 -28.32 -44.22 -21.04
N ASN A 467 -27.89 -44.81 -19.93
CA ASN A 467 -27.72 -46.26 -19.81
C ASN A 467 -27.85 -46.63 -18.34
N GLY A 468 -28.99 -47.25 -18.00
CA GLY A 468 -29.32 -47.63 -16.64
C GLY A 468 -28.46 -48.77 -16.11
N ALA A 469 -28.11 -48.70 -14.83
CA ALA A 469 -28.04 -49.86 -13.95
C ALA A 469 -28.08 -49.39 -12.49
N SER A 470 -28.87 -50.11 -11.71
CA SER A 470 -29.34 -49.83 -10.36
C SER A 470 -28.32 -50.08 -9.24
N SER A 471 -28.50 -49.30 -8.17
CA SER A 471 -28.26 -49.60 -6.75
C SER A 471 -26.88 -50.07 -6.26
N SER A 472 -26.22 -49.23 -5.46
CA SER A 472 -25.77 -49.61 -4.10
C SER A 472 -25.50 -48.37 -3.26
N GLY A 473 -26.09 -48.33 -2.05
CA GLY A 473 -25.90 -47.27 -1.08
C GLY A 473 -24.55 -47.39 -0.37
N GLY A 474 -23.76 -46.31 -0.41
CA GLY A 474 -22.52 -46.21 0.34
C GLY A 474 -21.71 -44.95 0.05
N SER A 475 -21.73 -43.98 0.96
CA SER A 475 -20.72 -42.90 1.11
C SER A 475 -20.40 -42.07 -0.16
N ASN A 476 -21.40 -41.39 -0.74
CA ASN A 476 -21.19 -40.47 -1.88
C ASN A 476 -20.60 -39.10 -1.49
N HIS A 477 -20.69 -38.67 -0.23
CA HIS A 477 -20.37 -37.29 0.13
C HIS A 477 -18.87 -36.94 0.04
N THR A 478 -17.97 -37.89 0.29
CA THR A 478 -16.51 -37.68 0.23
C THR A 478 -15.92 -37.82 -1.17
N LYS A 479 -16.57 -38.58 -2.07
CA LYS A 479 -16.13 -38.72 -3.48
C LYS A 479 -16.57 -37.53 -4.34
N GLU A 480 -17.75 -36.97 -4.11
CA GLU A 480 -18.24 -35.78 -4.84
C GLU A 480 -17.42 -34.51 -4.54
N ILE A 481 -16.98 -34.31 -3.29
CA ILE A 481 -16.14 -33.17 -2.90
C ILE A 481 -14.76 -33.26 -3.59
N SER A 482 -14.22 -34.46 -3.77
CA SER A 482 -12.95 -34.70 -4.48
C SER A 482 -13.07 -34.43 -5.99
N ALA A 483 -14.20 -34.79 -6.61
CA ALA A 483 -14.45 -34.53 -8.04
C ALA A 483 -14.69 -33.04 -8.36
N CYS A 484 -15.21 -32.24 -7.41
CA CYS A 484 -15.47 -30.82 -7.61
C CYS A 484 -14.17 -29.96 -7.54
N ALA A 485 -13.14 -30.43 -6.83
CA ALA A 485 -11.87 -29.73 -6.63
C ALA A 485 -11.05 -29.51 -7.94
N PHE A 486 -11.40 -30.21 -9.02
CA PHE A 486 -10.72 -30.09 -10.32
C PHE A 486 -11.34 -29.07 -11.28
N LYS A 487 -12.53 -28.54 -10.99
CA LYS A 487 -13.29 -27.74 -11.97
C LYS A 487 -12.94 -26.25 -11.95
N TYR A 488 -12.64 -25.69 -10.78
CA TYR A 488 -12.29 -24.28 -10.63
C TYR A 488 -11.49 -23.98 -9.36
N LEU A 489 -10.87 -22.80 -9.34
CA LEU A 489 -10.23 -22.20 -8.18
C LEU A 489 -10.80 -20.80 -7.95
N LEU A 490 -11.29 -20.54 -6.74
CA LEU A 490 -11.71 -19.22 -6.29
C LEU A 490 -10.81 -18.75 -5.15
N LEU A 491 -10.16 -17.60 -5.34
CA LEU A 491 -9.35 -16.92 -4.34
C LEU A 491 -9.86 -15.50 -4.14
N ARG A 492 -9.90 -15.06 -2.88
CA ARG A 492 -10.33 -13.70 -2.52
C ARG A 492 -9.41 -13.08 -1.49
N PHE A 493 -8.69 -12.01 -1.87
CA PHE A 493 -8.33 -10.99 -0.88
C PHE A 493 -9.58 -10.18 -0.53
N ILE A 494 -9.59 -9.43 0.58
CA ILE A 494 -10.78 -8.73 1.10
C ILE A 494 -11.72 -8.18 0.01
N ASP A 495 -11.16 -7.45 -0.97
CA ASP A 495 -11.86 -6.80 -2.06
C ASP A 495 -11.48 -7.30 -3.45
N ASP A 496 -10.56 -8.25 -3.63
CA ASP A 496 -10.02 -8.63 -4.95
C ASP A 496 -10.18 -10.14 -5.20
N PHE A 497 -11.10 -10.49 -6.10
CA PHE A 497 -11.38 -11.87 -6.50
C PHE A 497 -10.51 -12.30 -7.67
N LEU A 498 -10.07 -13.55 -7.63
CA LEU A 498 -9.52 -14.31 -8.75
C LEU A 498 -10.26 -15.63 -8.86
N PHE A 499 -10.91 -15.86 -9.98
CA PHE A 499 -11.57 -17.11 -10.34
C PHE A 499 -10.90 -17.69 -11.59
N ILE A 500 -10.58 -18.98 -11.56
CA ILE A 500 -9.99 -19.72 -12.68
C ILE A 500 -10.82 -20.99 -12.88
N SER A 501 -11.29 -21.23 -14.09
CA SER A 501 -12.05 -22.45 -14.46
C SER A 501 -11.61 -22.99 -15.81
N THR A 502 -11.80 -24.28 -16.05
CA THR A 502 -11.65 -24.91 -17.38
C THR A 502 -12.93 -24.82 -18.22
N SER A 503 -14.03 -24.33 -17.65
CA SER A 503 -15.33 -24.18 -18.34
C SER A 503 -15.68 -22.72 -18.60
N LYS A 504 -15.87 -22.37 -19.88
CA LYS A 504 -16.31 -21.02 -20.29
C LYS A 504 -17.67 -20.68 -19.68
N LYS A 505 -18.63 -21.62 -19.71
CA LYS A 505 -19.99 -21.44 -19.15
C LYS A 505 -19.91 -21.10 -17.67
N GLN A 506 -19.11 -21.84 -16.90
CA GLN A 506 -18.93 -21.60 -15.47
C GLN A 506 -18.33 -20.22 -15.18
N ALA A 507 -17.30 -19.82 -15.92
CA ALA A 507 -16.69 -18.50 -15.78
C ALA A 507 -17.64 -17.35 -16.18
N SER A 508 -18.41 -17.52 -17.26
CA SER A 508 -19.44 -16.56 -17.70
C SER A 508 -20.56 -16.40 -16.66
N MET A 509 -21.01 -17.51 -16.06
CA MET A 509 -22.00 -17.50 -14.99
C MET A 509 -21.47 -16.80 -13.75
N PHE A 510 -20.25 -17.13 -13.31
CA PHE A 510 -19.58 -16.45 -12.20
C PHE A 510 -19.53 -14.92 -12.43
N PHE A 511 -19.03 -14.51 -13.60
CA PHE A 511 -18.96 -13.09 -13.96
C PHE A 511 -20.34 -12.42 -13.94
N SER A 512 -21.35 -13.06 -14.52
CA SER A 512 -22.73 -12.53 -14.56
C SER A 512 -23.32 -12.39 -13.15
N ARG A 513 -23.06 -13.35 -12.27
CA ARG A 513 -23.48 -13.29 -10.86
C ARG A 513 -22.84 -12.11 -10.15
N LEU A 514 -21.55 -11.87 -10.39
CA LEU A 514 -20.83 -10.74 -9.79
C LEU A 514 -21.26 -9.39 -10.37
N LYS A 515 -21.51 -9.30 -11.68
CA LYS A 515 -22.01 -8.10 -12.36
C LYS A 515 -23.39 -7.68 -11.84
N ARG A 516 -24.28 -8.64 -11.57
CA ARG A 516 -25.58 -8.38 -10.93
C ARG A 516 -25.46 -7.92 -9.46
N GLY A 517 -24.34 -8.21 -8.80
CA GLY A 517 -24.14 -7.96 -7.37
C GLY A 517 -24.98 -8.86 -6.47
N VAL A 518 -24.67 -8.87 -5.17
CA VAL A 518 -25.36 -9.66 -4.15
C VAL A 518 -26.06 -8.70 -3.18
N ARG A 519 -27.34 -8.44 -3.43
CA ARG A 519 -28.14 -7.42 -2.72
C ARG A 519 -28.22 -7.68 -1.22
N ASP A 520 -28.45 -8.91 -0.79
CA ASP A 520 -28.56 -9.30 0.63
C ASP A 520 -27.26 -9.06 1.43
N TYR A 521 -26.14 -8.86 0.73
CA TYR A 521 -24.84 -8.56 1.33
C TYR A 521 -24.37 -7.14 0.97
N ASN A 522 -25.22 -6.33 0.35
CA ASN A 522 -24.87 -5.01 -0.18
C ASN A 522 -23.54 -5.02 -0.95
N CYS A 523 -23.31 -6.10 -1.71
CA CYS A 523 -22.06 -6.37 -2.40
C CYS A 523 -22.21 -6.06 -3.88
N SER A 524 -21.48 -5.05 -4.34
CA SER A 524 -21.38 -4.66 -5.74
C SER A 524 -19.92 -4.63 -6.16
N MET A 525 -19.63 -5.04 -7.39
CA MET A 525 -18.28 -4.93 -7.94
C MET A 525 -18.04 -3.56 -8.57
N ASN A 526 -16.78 -3.21 -8.74
CA ASN A 526 -16.34 -2.02 -9.45
C ASN A 526 -16.27 -2.31 -10.96
N GLU A 527 -17.17 -1.69 -11.71
CA GLU A 527 -17.32 -1.87 -13.15
C GLU A 527 -16.05 -1.52 -13.94
N GLU A 528 -15.27 -0.53 -13.48
CA GLU A 528 -14.04 -0.12 -14.13
C GLU A 528 -12.87 -1.09 -13.88
N LYS A 529 -13.03 -2.10 -13.03
CA LYS A 529 -11.95 -2.98 -12.59
C LYS A 529 -12.21 -4.45 -12.83
N TYR A 530 -13.03 -4.79 -13.82
CA TYR A 530 -13.14 -6.16 -14.29
C TYR A 530 -11.94 -6.60 -15.12
N GLY A 531 -11.68 -7.90 -15.08
CA GLY A 531 -10.65 -8.57 -15.86
C GLY A 531 -11.14 -9.91 -16.38
N LEU A 532 -11.23 -10.07 -17.71
CA LEU A 532 -11.58 -11.33 -18.38
C LEU A 532 -10.51 -11.67 -19.42
N ASN A 533 -10.28 -12.96 -19.67
CA ASN A 533 -9.48 -13.45 -20.80
C ASN A 533 -10.31 -14.11 -21.92
N PHE A 534 -11.64 -13.97 -21.88
CA PHE A 534 -12.58 -14.52 -22.86
C PHE A 534 -13.72 -13.54 -23.12
N GLU A 535 -14.40 -13.74 -24.25
CA GLU A 535 -15.56 -12.94 -24.64
C GLU A 535 -16.86 -13.52 -24.08
N MET A 536 -17.72 -12.63 -23.59
CA MET A 536 -19.08 -12.97 -23.16
C MET A 536 -19.99 -13.12 -24.38
N ASN A 537 -20.93 -14.07 -24.33
CA ASN A 537 -21.82 -14.37 -25.46
C ASN A 537 -22.77 -13.21 -25.81
N ASP A 538 -22.98 -12.26 -24.89
CA ASP A 538 -23.96 -11.16 -25.07
C ASP A 538 -23.43 -9.95 -25.85
N GLY A 539 -22.27 -10.04 -26.51
CA GLY A 539 -21.70 -8.96 -27.33
C GLY A 539 -21.31 -7.67 -26.58
N GLN A 540 -21.63 -7.56 -25.28
CA GLN A 540 -21.19 -6.46 -24.41
C GLN A 540 -19.69 -6.62 -24.12
N GLY A 541 -18.87 -6.06 -25.00
CA GLY A 541 -17.44 -5.89 -24.79
C GLY A 541 -17.18 -5.08 -23.52
N CYS A 542 -16.94 -5.78 -22.40
CA CYS A 542 -16.50 -5.13 -21.18
C CYS A 542 -15.04 -4.70 -21.41
N GLN A 543 -14.78 -3.39 -21.50
CA GLN A 543 -13.41 -2.86 -21.59
C GLN A 543 -12.65 -3.24 -20.32
N SER A 544 -11.86 -4.31 -20.42
CA SER A 544 -11.12 -4.91 -19.31
C SER A 544 -9.88 -4.08 -18.98
N ASN A 545 -10.01 -3.15 -18.02
CA ASN A 545 -8.89 -2.34 -17.55
C ASN A 545 -7.83 -3.15 -16.80
N ARG A 546 -8.05 -4.44 -16.52
CA ARG A 546 -7.09 -5.34 -15.86
C ARG A 546 -6.32 -6.23 -16.83
N LEU A 547 -6.81 -6.43 -18.05
CA LEU A 547 -6.04 -7.10 -19.09
C LEU A 547 -4.81 -6.26 -19.43
N HIS A 548 -3.67 -6.92 -19.58
CA HIS A 548 -2.42 -6.31 -19.98
C HIS A 548 -1.82 -7.18 -21.07
N VAL A 549 -1.66 -6.62 -22.27
CA VAL A 549 -1.00 -7.28 -23.39
C VAL A 549 0.42 -6.76 -23.47
N GLY A 550 1.39 -7.67 -23.40
CA GLY A 550 2.80 -7.36 -23.59
C GLY A 550 3.09 -6.97 -25.04
N LYS A 551 4.30 -6.44 -25.30
CA LYS A 551 4.75 -6.17 -26.68
C LYS A 551 4.98 -7.44 -27.52
N ASP A 552 5.04 -8.58 -26.85
CA ASP A 552 5.16 -9.91 -27.39
C ASP A 552 3.79 -10.57 -27.62
N ASP A 553 2.70 -9.78 -27.62
CA ASP A 553 1.30 -10.22 -27.75
C ASP A 553 0.84 -11.24 -26.70
N VAL A 554 1.60 -11.36 -25.61
CA VAL A 554 1.21 -12.21 -24.47
C VAL A 554 0.25 -11.46 -23.57
N SER A 555 -0.93 -12.03 -23.37
CA SER A 555 -1.99 -11.49 -22.52
C SER A 555 -1.86 -11.94 -21.06
N PHE A 556 -1.95 -10.99 -20.14
CA PHE A 556 -1.93 -11.20 -18.70
C PHE A 556 -3.12 -10.54 -18.01
N LEU A 557 -3.65 -11.18 -16.97
CA LEU A 557 -4.58 -10.55 -16.04
C LEU A 557 -3.86 -10.10 -14.78
N ARG A 558 -4.11 -8.84 -14.39
CA ARG A 558 -3.58 -8.24 -13.17
C ARG A 558 -4.45 -8.59 -11.97
N TRP A 559 -3.86 -9.22 -10.96
CA TRP A 559 -4.52 -9.51 -9.69
C TRP A 559 -3.57 -9.30 -8.52
N SER A 560 -3.91 -8.39 -7.60
CA SER A 560 -3.20 -8.15 -6.34
C SER A 560 -1.65 -8.08 -6.43
N GLY A 561 -1.13 -7.43 -7.48
CA GLY A 561 0.31 -7.23 -7.72
C GLY A 561 1.04 -8.39 -8.43
N LEU A 562 0.27 -9.36 -8.95
CA LEU A 562 0.68 -10.47 -9.80
C LEU A 562 0.14 -10.27 -11.22
N LEU A 563 0.88 -10.76 -12.20
CA LEU A 563 0.43 -10.98 -13.56
C LEU A 563 0.24 -12.48 -13.74
N VAL A 564 -0.99 -12.89 -14.05
CA VAL A 564 -1.33 -14.28 -14.38
C VAL A 564 -1.39 -14.39 -15.90
N ASN A 565 -0.54 -15.24 -16.48
CA ASN A 565 -0.58 -15.50 -17.92
C ASN A 565 -1.92 -16.15 -18.29
N CYS A 566 -2.64 -15.57 -19.26
CA CYS A 566 -3.99 -16.03 -19.60
C CYS A 566 -4.03 -17.38 -20.33
N ARG A 567 -2.88 -17.92 -20.74
CA ARG A 567 -2.74 -19.21 -21.42
C ARG A 567 -2.01 -20.23 -20.54
N THR A 568 -0.85 -19.86 -19.98
CA THR A 568 0.04 -20.80 -19.27
C THR A 568 -0.17 -20.83 -17.75
N LEU A 569 -0.94 -19.87 -17.21
CA LEU A 569 -1.12 -19.60 -15.78
C LEU A 569 0.19 -19.35 -15.00
N GLU A 570 1.29 -19.09 -15.72
CA GLU A 570 2.55 -18.70 -15.10
C GLU A 570 2.45 -17.31 -14.46
N ILE A 571 3.18 -17.12 -13.38
CA ILE A 571 3.05 -15.96 -12.49
C ILE A 571 4.26 -15.05 -12.63
N GLN A 572 4.00 -13.78 -12.97
CA GLN A 572 5.00 -12.72 -12.97
C GLN A 572 4.65 -11.60 -11.99
N ALA A 573 5.63 -10.78 -11.65
CA ALA A 573 5.41 -9.60 -10.82
C ALA A 573 4.83 -8.44 -11.63
N ASP A 574 3.74 -7.81 -11.14
CA ASP A 574 3.20 -6.62 -11.77
C ASP A 574 4.03 -5.35 -11.42
N TYR A 575 4.58 -4.72 -12.46
CA TYR A 575 5.33 -3.46 -12.38
C TYR A 575 4.60 -2.25 -12.96
N THR A 576 3.38 -2.41 -13.48
CA THR A 576 2.59 -1.34 -14.13
C THR A 576 2.32 -0.17 -13.18
N ARG A 577 2.27 -0.41 -11.87
CA ARG A 577 2.15 0.61 -10.81
C ARG A 577 3.28 1.66 -10.78
N TYR A 578 4.33 1.51 -11.59
CA TYR A 578 5.43 2.46 -11.70
C TYR A 578 5.36 3.35 -12.96
N LEU A 579 4.40 3.15 -13.86
CA LEU A 579 4.33 3.86 -15.15
C LEU A 579 3.96 5.34 -15.03
N ASN A 580 3.00 5.66 -14.16
CA ASN A 580 2.38 6.99 -14.12
C ASN A 580 3.12 8.01 -13.24
N SER A 581 4.25 7.63 -12.63
CA SER A 581 4.98 8.47 -11.66
C SER A 581 6.47 8.27 -11.83
N HIS A 582 7.29 9.31 -11.64
CA HIS A 582 8.74 9.13 -11.58
C HIS A 582 9.12 8.18 -10.44
N LEU A 583 10.03 7.24 -10.67
CA LEU A 583 10.38 6.17 -9.73
C LEU A 583 10.87 6.69 -8.38
N SER A 584 11.48 7.88 -8.36
CA SER A 584 11.90 8.57 -7.13
C SER A 584 10.75 8.78 -6.15
N SER A 585 9.51 8.99 -6.60
CA SER A 585 8.32 9.12 -5.74
C SER A 585 8.10 7.90 -4.83
N SER A 586 8.63 6.73 -5.20
CA SER A 586 8.52 5.50 -4.43
C SER A 586 9.60 5.32 -3.36
N LEU A 587 10.54 6.27 -3.25
CA LEU A 587 11.73 6.15 -2.41
C LEU A 587 11.70 7.15 -1.26
N THR A 588 12.34 6.76 -0.16
CA THR A 588 12.70 7.65 0.95
C THR A 588 14.21 7.59 1.10
N VAL A 589 14.86 8.75 0.97
CA VAL A 589 16.32 8.92 1.04
C VAL A 589 16.68 9.66 2.31
N SER A 590 17.59 9.09 3.09
CA SER A 590 18.13 9.73 4.29
C SER A 590 19.58 10.13 4.05
N CYS A 591 19.89 11.40 4.26
CA CYS A 591 21.24 11.94 4.24
C CYS A 591 21.91 11.93 5.63
N GLN A 592 21.23 11.41 6.66
CA GLN A 592 21.69 11.43 8.05
C GLN A 592 22.31 10.08 8.48
N GLY A 593 23.31 10.14 9.35
CA GLY A 593 23.93 8.97 9.98
C GLY A 593 24.82 8.16 9.02
N LYS A 594 24.81 6.82 9.16
CA LYS A 594 25.64 5.90 8.37
C LYS A 594 25.05 5.65 6.96
N VAL A 595 25.11 6.67 6.09
CA VAL A 595 24.47 6.67 4.75
C VAL A 595 24.89 5.47 3.89
N GLY A 596 26.16 5.08 3.91
CA GLY A 596 26.63 3.90 3.16
C GLY A 596 25.99 2.58 3.61
N ARG A 597 25.81 2.39 4.93
CA ARG A 597 25.09 1.22 5.48
C ARG A 597 23.61 1.26 5.12
N GLN A 598 23.00 2.45 5.17
CA GLN A 598 21.60 2.65 4.76
C GLN A 598 21.38 2.30 3.29
N LEU A 599 22.28 2.69 2.38
CA LEU A 599 22.21 2.32 0.97
C LEU A 599 22.22 0.79 0.79
N LYS A 600 23.18 0.10 1.41
CA LYS A 600 23.28 -1.37 1.37
C LYS A 600 21.99 -2.04 1.89
N THR A 601 21.43 -1.52 2.98
CA THR A 601 20.14 -2.00 3.53
C THR A 601 18.97 -1.71 2.59
N LYS A 602 18.92 -0.54 1.96
CA LYS A 602 17.86 -0.17 1.00
C LYS A 602 17.84 -1.08 -0.22
N LEU A 603 19.00 -1.42 -0.79
CA LEU A 603 19.07 -2.37 -1.91
C LEU A 603 18.47 -3.73 -1.53
N ARG A 604 18.78 -4.26 -0.35
CA ARG A 604 18.18 -5.51 0.15
C ARG A 604 16.66 -5.38 0.32
N ASN A 605 16.20 -4.26 0.87
CA ASN A 605 14.78 -3.99 1.07
C ASN A 605 14.01 -3.81 -0.24
N TYR A 606 14.65 -3.36 -1.32
CA TYR A 606 14.01 -3.26 -2.64
C TYR A 606 13.77 -4.64 -3.27
N LEU A 607 14.65 -5.61 -3.02
CA LEU A 607 14.57 -6.96 -3.56
C LEU A 607 13.60 -7.85 -2.75
N ARG A 608 13.58 -7.69 -1.41
CA ARG A 608 12.85 -8.56 -0.47
C ARG A 608 11.36 -8.81 -0.80
N PRO A 609 10.55 -7.81 -1.22
CA PRO A 609 9.11 -8.02 -1.47
C PRO A 609 8.80 -9.02 -2.58
N LYS A 610 9.69 -9.16 -3.56
CA LYS A 610 9.50 -10.08 -4.69
C LYS A 610 10.24 -11.41 -4.53
N CYS A 611 10.92 -11.63 -3.41
CA CYS A 611 11.57 -12.91 -3.09
C CYS A 611 10.59 -13.99 -2.59
N HIS A 612 9.35 -14.05 -3.09
CA HIS A 612 8.34 -15.04 -2.68
C HIS A 612 8.38 -16.28 -3.59
N PRO A 613 8.23 -17.52 -3.08
CA PRO A 613 8.27 -18.74 -3.90
C PRO A 613 7.32 -18.80 -5.09
N ILE A 614 6.17 -18.14 -5.01
CA ILE A 614 5.21 -18.01 -6.13
C ILE A 614 5.84 -17.54 -7.46
N PHE A 615 6.95 -16.79 -7.43
CA PHE A 615 7.65 -16.31 -8.62
C PHE A 615 8.75 -17.25 -9.14
N TYR A 616 9.18 -18.21 -8.31
CA TYR A 616 10.42 -18.97 -8.55
C TYR A 616 10.25 -20.48 -8.49
N ASP A 617 9.09 -20.96 -8.05
CA ASP A 617 8.79 -22.37 -8.04
C ASP A 617 8.68 -22.92 -9.46
N SER A 618 9.59 -23.84 -9.78
CA SER A 618 9.70 -24.51 -11.08
C SER A 618 8.56 -25.50 -11.34
N ASN A 619 7.73 -25.80 -10.33
CA ASN A 619 6.53 -26.62 -10.52
C ASN A 619 5.39 -25.84 -11.20
N ILE A 620 5.38 -24.50 -11.10
CA ILE A 620 4.33 -23.66 -11.69
C ILE A 620 4.83 -22.71 -12.78
N ASN A 621 6.13 -22.35 -12.76
CA ASN A 621 6.75 -21.44 -13.72
C ASN A 621 7.86 -22.15 -14.51
N SER A 622 7.93 -21.89 -15.82
CA SER A 622 8.99 -22.40 -16.68
C SER A 622 10.37 -21.83 -16.30
N PRO A 623 11.47 -22.53 -16.65
CA PRO A 623 12.84 -22.06 -16.40
C PRO A 623 13.14 -20.65 -16.94
N GLY A 624 12.52 -20.25 -18.05
CA GLY A 624 12.62 -18.91 -18.63
C GLY A 624 11.92 -17.85 -17.77
N ILE A 625 10.68 -18.12 -17.33
CA ILE A 625 9.90 -17.20 -16.49
C ILE A 625 10.54 -17.01 -15.10
N VAL A 626 11.06 -18.08 -14.50
CA VAL A 626 11.78 -17.97 -13.21
C VAL A 626 12.96 -17.00 -13.34
N ARG A 627 13.75 -17.11 -14.41
CA ARG A 627 14.89 -16.20 -14.68
C ARG A 627 14.42 -14.79 -15.04
N LEU A 628 13.32 -14.65 -15.79
CA LEU A 628 12.71 -13.35 -16.10
C LEU A 628 12.29 -12.62 -14.81
N ASN A 629 11.60 -13.30 -13.89
CA ASN A 629 11.22 -12.75 -12.60
C ASN A 629 12.45 -12.29 -11.78
N ILE A 630 13.55 -13.05 -11.82
CA ILE A 630 14.82 -12.64 -11.19
C ILE A 630 15.38 -11.37 -11.85
N TYR A 631 15.44 -11.35 -13.19
CA TYR A 631 15.96 -10.23 -13.98
C TYR A 631 15.20 -8.93 -13.72
N GLN A 632 13.88 -8.98 -13.83
CA GLN A 632 12.99 -7.82 -13.68
C GLN A 632 13.10 -7.19 -12.27
N VAL A 633 13.23 -8.02 -11.22
CA VAL A 633 13.45 -7.53 -9.84
C VAL A 633 14.79 -6.80 -9.71
N PHE A 634 15.85 -7.34 -10.30
CA PHE A 634 17.14 -6.65 -10.31
C PHE A 634 17.12 -5.37 -11.14
N LEU A 635 16.38 -5.36 -12.25
CA LEU A 635 16.27 -4.19 -13.11
C LEU A 635 15.58 -3.03 -12.37
N LEU A 636 14.44 -3.29 -11.72
CA LEU A 636 13.79 -2.28 -10.88
C LEU A 636 14.70 -1.83 -9.73
N CYS A 637 15.44 -2.76 -9.10
CA CYS A 637 16.39 -2.42 -8.03
C CYS A 637 17.51 -1.50 -8.53
N ALA A 638 18.04 -1.75 -9.73
CA ALA A 638 19.06 -0.92 -10.35
C ALA A 638 18.55 0.49 -10.70
N MET A 639 17.32 0.60 -11.20
CA MET A 639 16.67 1.90 -11.43
C MET A 639 16.47 2.66 -10.11
N LYS A 640 15.99 1.99 -9.06
CA LYS A 640 15.85 2.59 -7.72
C LYS A 640 17.19 2.99 -7.11
N PHE A 641 18.26 2.22 -7.36
CA PHE A 641 19.62 2.55 -6.95
C PHE A 641 20.09 3.87 -7.57
N LEU A 642 19.91 4.04 -8.88
CA LEU A 642 20.28 5.27 -9.60
C LEU A 642 19.51 6.49 -9.07
N CYS A 643 18.19 6.34 -8.89
CA CYS A 643 17.36 7.35 -8.23
C CYS A 643 17.89 7.67 -6.82
N TYR A 644 18.20 6.67 -6.00
CA TYR A 644 18.69 6.88 -4.63
C TYR A 644 20.02 7.65 -4.61
N VAL A 645 21.00 7.19 -5.38
CA VAL A 645 22.33 7.83 -5.46
C VAL A 645 22.23 9.25 -6.00
N SER A 646 21.34 9.50 -6.96
CA SER A 646 21.15 10.85 -7.50
C SER A 646 20.61 11.84 -6.46
N ASN A 647 19.81 11.38 -5.50
CA ASN A 647 19.25 12.18 -4.42
C ASN A 647 20.26 12.46 -3.29
N LEU A 648 21.37 11.71 -3.20
CA LEU A 648 22.46 11.97 -2.24
C LEU A 648 23.42 13.09 -2.67
N SER A 649 23.01 13.95 -3.61
CA SER A 649 23.86 14.97 -4.24
C SER A 649 24.50 16.00 -3.29
N VAL A 650 24.04 16.08 -2.04
CA VAL A 650 24.59 16.95 -0.99
C VAL A 650 25.86 16.34 -0.37
N LEU A 651 26.05 15.03 -0.48
CA LEU A 651 27.19 14.31 0.09
C LEU A 651 28.30 14.11 -0.96
N PRO A 652 29.57 13.95 -0.53
CA PRO A 652 30.62 13.44 -1.39
C PRO A 652 30.18 12.12 -2.05
N LYS A 653 30.47 11.97 -3.34
CA LYS A 653 30.12 10.74 -4.08
C LYS A 653 30.92 9.57 -3.52
N PHE A 654 30.28 8.40 -3.37
CA PHE A 654 31.01 7.19 -3.02
C PHE A 654 31.87 6.71 -4.19
N SER A 655 32.94 5.98 -3.89
CA SER A 655 33.79 5.39 -4.92
C SER A 655 33.02 4.35 -5.76
N PRO A 656 33.36 4.15 -7.04
CA PRO A 656 32.79 3.09 -7.87
C PRO A 656 32.89 1.69 -7.22
N ASN A 657 34.00 1.40 -6.54
CA ASN A 657 34.21 0.14 -5.82
C ASN A 657 33.22 -0.05 -4.66
N PHE A 658 32.88 1.01 -3.93
CA PHE A 658 31.87 0.94 -2.89
C PHE A 658 30.49 0.58 -3.45
N TYR A 659 30.09 1.23 -4.55
CA TYR A 659 28.83 0.90 -5.22
C TYR A 659 28.82 -0.54 -5.73
N MET A 660 29.91 -0.99 -6.34
CA MET A 660 30.05 -2.36 -6.82
C MET A 660 29.92 -3.39 -5.69
N ASN A 661 30.56 -3.13 -4.54
CA ASN A 661 30.43 -3.96 -3.34
C ASN A 661 28.99 -4.00 -2.80
N ALA A 662 28.30 -2.85 -2.76
CA ALA A 662 26.91 -2.78 -2.34
C ALA A 662 25.99 -3.58 -3.27
N ILE A 663 26.21 -3.50 -4.59
CA ILE A 663 25.49 -4.29 -5.60
C ILE A 663 25.75 -5.78 -5.38
N ASP A 664 27.00 -6.23 -5.30
CA ASP A 664 27.37 -7.64 -5.11
C ASP A 664 26.72 -8.24 -3.85
N LEU A 665 26.76 -7.50 -2.73
CA LEU A 665 26.08 -7.88 -1.49
C LEU A 665 24.57 -8.03 -1.65
N SER A 666 23.94 -7.20 -2.49
CA SER A 666 22.50 -7.29 -2.77
C SER A 666 22.14 -8.49 -3.66
N LEU A 667 22.98 -8.82 -4.66
CA LEU A 667 22.80 -9.99 -5.53
C LEU A 667 22.90 -11.28 -4.70
N ARG A 668 23.96 -11.40 -3.88
CA ARG A 668 24.15 -12.53 -2.96
C ARG A 668 23.01 -12.65 -1.95
N TYR A 669 22.51 -11.52 -1.45
CA TYR A 669 21.39 -11.50 -0.52
C TYR A 669 20.13 -12.11 -1.13
N MET A 670 19.74 -11.68 -2.34
CA MET A 670 18.54 -12.20 -3.01
C MET A 670 18.67 -13.70 -3.32
N SER A 671 19.81 -14.14 -3.84
CA SER A 671 20.08 -15.56 -4.10
C SER A 671 19.88 -16.43 -2.85
N ARG A 672 20.41 -16.00 -1.69
CA ARG A 672 20.23 -16.71 -0.42
C ARG A 672 18.79 -16.64 0.08
N LEU A 673 18.14 -15.49 -0.06
CA LEU A 673 16.79 -15.28 0.46
C LEU A 673 15.74 -16.09 -0.29
N ILE A 674 15.80 -16.12 -1.63
CA ILE A 674 14.91 -16.95 -2.45
C ILE A 674 15.05 -18.41 -2.01
N ARG A 675 16.28 -18.94 -2.03
CA ARG A 675 16.55 -20.33 -1.63
C ARG A 675 16.04 -20.64 -0.22
N ARG A 676 16.30 -19.76 0.75
CA ARG A 676 15.80 -19.94 2.11
C ARG A 676 14.27 -19.99 2.15
N LYS A 677 13.59 -19.08 1.46
CA LYS A 677 12.11 -19.02 1.45
C LYS A 677 11.48 -20.22 0.73
N MET A 678 12.10 -20.71 -0.35
CA MET A 678 11.63 -21.92 -1.03
C MET A 678 11.56 -23.12 -0.07
N TYR A 679 12.58 -23.31 0.77
CA TYR A 679 12.67 -24.49 1.66
C TYR A 679 12.15 -24.29 3.09
N THR A 680 11.68 -23.09 3.45
CA THR A 680 11.09 -22.81 4.78
C THR A 680 9.57 -22.72 4.75
N LEU A 681 8.96 -22.77 3.56
CA LEU A 681 7.52 -22.85 3.43
C LEU A 681 7.08 -24.28 3.75
N GLU A 682 6.45 -24.44 4.91
CA GLU A 682 5.69 -25.64 5.24
C GLU A 682 4.47 -25.70 4.31
N VAL A 683 4.59 -26.57 3.31
CA VAL A 683 3.51 -27.02 2.43
C VAL A 683 3.22 -28.48 2.81
N ASP A 684 1.99 -28.94 2.59
CA ASP A 684 1.62 -30.34 2.82
C ASP A 684 2.65 -31.29 2.19
N ILE A 685 2.89 -32.42 2.87
CA ILE A 685 3.97 -33.37 2.58
C ILE A 685 4.00 -33.80 1.10
N ALA A 686 2.84 -33.81 0.44
CA ALA A 686 2.65 -34.17 -0.96
C ALA A 686 3.29 -33.19 -1.97
N PHE A 687 3.56 -31.94 -1.59
CA PHE A 687 4.07 -30.93 -2.53
C PHE A 687 5.28 -30.18 -1.99
N ARG A 688 6.46 -30.43 -2.58
CA ARG A 688 7.71 -29.72 -2.25
C ARG A 688 8.07 -28.69 -3.31
N PRO A 689 8.25 -27.41 -2.95
CA PRO A 689 8.67 -26.36 -3.88
C PRO A 689 9.99 -26.72 -4.59
N LYS A 690 10.05 -26.56 -5.92
CA LYS A 690 11.26 -26.83 -6.70
C LYS A 690 11.92 -25.52 -7.14
N TYR A 691 13.23 -25.40 -6.98
CA TYR A 691 13.98 -24.21 -7.42
C TYR A 691 15.22 -24.61 -8.21
N ASP A 692 15.11 -24.61 -9.53
CA ASP A 692 16.18 -25.02 -10.45
C ASP A 692 16.88 -23.84 -11.13
N VAL A 693 17.56 -23.02 -10.32
CA VAL A 693 18.37 -21.91 -10.83
C VAL A 693 19.74 -21.90 -10.17
N LYS A 694 20.79 -22.00 -11.00
CA LYS A 694 22.17 -21.94 -10.53
C LYS A 694 22.48 -20.56 -9.98
N LYS A 695 23.28 -20.50 -8.90
CA LYS A 695 23.70 -19.23 -8.28
C LYS A 695 24.41 -18.29 -9.28
N LYS A 696 25.17 -18.85 -10.22
CA LYS A 696 25.86 -18.09 -11.27
C LYS A 696 24.86 -17.32 -12.16
N ASP A 697 23.74 -17.93 -12.51
CA ASP A 697 22.68 -17.33 -13.33
C ASP A 697 22.07 -16.12 -12.60
N VAL A 698 21.76 -16.25 -11.31
CA VAL A 698 21.22 -15.14 -10.50
C VAL A 698 22.18 -13.95 -10.46
N VAL A 699 23.47 -14.21 -10.27
CA VAL A 699 24.50 -13.14 -10.23
C VAL A 699 24.64 -12.51 -11.61
N TRP A 700 24.69 -13.31 -12.67
CA TRP A 700 24.78 -12.82 -14.05
C TRP A 700 23.59 -11.93 -14.42
N LEU A 701 22.35 -12.38 -14.15
CA LEU A 701 21.12 -11.60 -14.41
C LEU A 701 21.15 -10.27 -13.66
N GLY A 702 21.61 -10.28 -12.41
CA GLY A 702 21.79 -9.07 -11.61
C GLY A 702 22.81 -8.10 -12.20
N LEU A 703 24.01 -8.59 -12.56
CA LEU A 703 25.05 -7.77 -13.18
C LEU A 703 24.60 -7.20 -14.52
N TYR A 704 23.91 -8.01 -15.33
CA TYR A 704 23.36 -7.60 -16.62
C TYR A 704 22.30 -6.50 -16.45
N ALA A 705 21.36 -6.66 -15.51
CA ALA A 705 20.34 -5.66 -15.19
C ALA A 705 20.94 -4.32 -14.75
N TYR A 706 21.90 -4.35 -13.83
CA TYR A 706 22.60 -3.14 -13.38
C TYR A 706 23.40 -2.49 -14.51
N SER A 707 24.11 -3.28 -15.32
CA SER A 707 24.86 -2.78 -16.47
C SER A 707 23.94 -2.04 -17.45
N ARG A 708 22.78 -2.62 -17.78
CA ARG A 708 21.80 -1.98 -18.67
C ARG A 708 21.20 -0.70 -18.09
N ALA A 709 20.78 -0.72 -16.82
CA ALA A 709 20.21 0.46 -16.18
C ALA A 709 21.23 1.62 -16.07
N VAL A 710 22.48 1.31 -15.73
CA VAL A 710 23.58 2.29 -15.59
C VAL A 710 23.99 2.85 -16.95
N LYS A 711 24.00 2.04 -18.02
CA LYS A 711 24.32 2.48 -19.39
C LYS A 711 23.46 3.69 -19.81
N LYS A 712 22.16 3.68 -19.49
CA LYS A 712 21.24 4.80 -19.78
C LYS A 712 21.59 6.12 -19.05
N LYS A 713 22.40 6.07 -17.98
CA LYS A 713 22.81 7.24 -17.17
C LYS A 713 24.35 7.32 -17.04
N GLN A 714 25.08 6.84 -18.05
CA GLN A 714 26.53 6.62 -17.99
C GLN A 714 27.37 7.85 -17.61
N SER A 715 26.93 9.06 -17.98
CA SER A 715 27.64 10.32 -17.68
C SER A 715 27.88 10.52 -16.18
N ARG A 716 27.01 9.97 -15.32
CA ARG A 716 27.11 10.10 -13.86
C ARG A 716 27.85 8.95 -13.19
N CYS A 717 28.05 7.83 -13.88
CA CYS A 717 28.48 6.55 -13.30
C CYS A 717 29.51 5.80 -14.18
N LYS A 718 30.33 6.50 -14.97
CA LYS A 718 31.31 5.91 -15.91
C LYS A 718 32.21 4.85 -15.27
N GLY A 719 32.79 5.15 -14.11
CA GLY A 719 33.64 4.21 -13.37
C GLY A 719 32.90 2.94 -12.92
N LEU A 720 31.67 3.07 -12.43
CA LEU A 720 30.85 1.92 -12.03
C LEU A 720 30.45 1.08 -13.24
N PHE A 721 30.12 1.71 -14.36
CA PHE A 721 29.79 1.00 -15.60
C PHE A 721 30.98 0.15 -16.10
N GLY A 722 32.20 0.70 -16.06
CA GLY A 722 33.42 -0.04 -16.37
C GLY A 722 33.60 -1.29 -15.51
N LEU A 723 33.42 -1.16 -14.19
CA LEU A 723 33.50 -2.29 -13.25
C LEU A 723 32.43 -3.36 -13.49
N LEU A 724 31.18 -2.94 -13.74
CA LEU A 724 30.08 -3.85 -14.06
C LEU A 724 30.36 -4.63 -15.34
N ARG A 725 30.85 -3.95 -16.39
CA ARG A 725 31.20 -4.60 -17.68
C ARG A 725 32.37 -5.57 -17.52
N SER A 726 33.42 -5.19 -16.79
CA SER A 726 34.56 -6.07 -16.51
C SER A 726 34.12 -7.33 -15.79
N LYS A 727 33.32 -7.19 -14.72
CA LYS A 727 32.82 -8.35 -13.98
C LYS A 727 31.85 -9.21 -14.79
N LEU A 728 31.00 -8.60 -15.62
CA LEU A 728 30.08 -9.32 -16.49
C LEU A 728 30.83 -10.15 -17.55
N LYS A 729 31.92 -9.61 -18.12
CA LYS A 729 32.77 -10.35 -19.08
C LYS A 729 33.34 -11.64 -18.49
N ALA A 730 33.69 -11.65 -17.20
CA ALA A 730 34.20 -12.84 -16.51
C ALA A 730 33.20 -14.01 -16.44
N TYR A 731 31.90 -13.76 -16.70
CA TYR A 731 30.88 -14.80 -16.76
C TYR A 731 30.57 -15.26 -18.20
N GLY A 732 31.16 -14.64 -19.23
CA GLY A 732 30.94 -14.98 -20.64
C GLY A 732 30.06 -13.96 -21.40
N LYS A 733 30.06 -14.08 -22.73
CA LYS A 733 29.23 -13.27 -23.64
C LYS A 733 27.78 -13.77 -23.65
N LEU A 734 26.84 -12.88 -23.99
CA LEU A 734 25.41 -13.19 -24.08
C LEU A 734 25.10 -14.30 -25.09
N GLU A 735 25.82 -14.34 -26.22
CA GLU A 735 25.68 -15.36 -27.27
C GLU A 735 25.90 -16.78 -26.74
N ASN A 736 26.75 -16.94 -25.73
CA ASN A 736 27.12 -18.24 -25.15
C ASN A 736 26.23 -18.61 -23.94
N MET A 737 25.22 -17.80 -23.62
CA MET A 737 24.32 -18.05 -22.50
C MET A 737 23.21 -19.04 -22.89
N SER A 738 22.65 -19.70 -21.88
CA SER A 738 21.57 -20.66 -22.08
C SER A 738 20.32 -20.00 -22.68
N PRO A 739 19.47 -20.76 -23.40
CA PRO A 739 18.23 -20.23 -23.98
C PRO A 739 17.34 -19.53 -22.96
N GLU A 740 17.29 -20.02 -21.72
CA GLU A 740 16.47 -19.46 -20.64
C GLU A 740 17.01 -18.11 -20.14
N LEU A 741 18.34 -17.91 -20.17
CA LEU A 741 18.96 -16.63 -19.84
C LEU A 741 18.73 -15.61 -20.95
N LYS A 742 18.86 -16.02 -22.22
CA LYS A 742 18.51 -15.19 -23.37
C LYS A 742 17.03 -14.80 -23.34
N TYR A 743 16.15 -15.77 -23.03
CA TYR A 743 14.73 -15.56 -22.83
C TYR A 743 14.44 -14.47 -21.79
N ALA A 744 15.12 -14.52 -20.65
CA ALA A 744 14.88 -13.62 -19.52
C ALA A 744 15.32 -12.16 -19.76
N VAL A 745 16.35 -11.94 -20.60
CA VAL A 745 16.92 -10.60 -20.82
C VAL A 745 16.42 -9.91 -22.10
N ASP A 746 15.49 -10.54 -22.80
CA ASP A 746 14.79 -9.94 -23.94
C ASP A 746 14.07 -8.65 -23.52
N ASP A 747 14.31 -7.57 -24.28
CA ASP A 747 13.74 -6.26 -24.01
C ASP A 747 12.21 -6.22 -24.17
N ALA A 748 11.63 -7.06 -25.05
CA ALA A 748 10.18 -7.15 -25.25
C ALA A 748 9.46 -7.55 -23.96
N ARG A 749 10.02 -8.53 -23.23
CA ARG A 749 9.48 -9.11 -21.99
C ARG A 749 9.68 -8.25 -20.74
N SER A 750 10.48 -7.18 -20.85
CA SER A 750 10.69 -6.19 -19.79
C SER A 750 10.28 -4.79 -20.22
N SER A 751 9.47 -4.67 -21.27
CA SER A 751 9.05 -3.40 -21.88
C SER A 751 8.38 -2.44 -20.89
N VAL A 752 7.54 -2.94 -19.98
CA VAL A 752 6.91 -2.16 -18.89
C VAL A 752 7.95 -1.52 -17.96
N LEU A 753 9.06 -2.21 -17.66
CA LEU A 753 10.11 -1.63 -16.83
C LEU A 753 10.87 -0.54 -17.59
N TRP A 754 11.05 -0.70 -18.90
CA TRP A 754 11.76 0.26 -19.72
C TRP A 754 11.02 1.57 -19.97
N SER A 755 9.68 1.58 -19.83
CA SER A 755 8.86 2.79 -19.87
C SER A 755 8.75 3.53 -18.53
N ILE A 756 9.29 2.98 -17.44
CA ILE A 756 9.36 3.67 -16.15
C ILE A 756 10.32 4.87 -16.25
N LYS A 757 9.88 6.03 -15.76
CA LYS A 757 10.71 7.25 -15.65
C LYS A 757 11.59 7.17 -14.40
N TYR A 758 12.92 7.24 -14.53
CA TYR A 758 13.89 7.17 -13.41
C TYR A 758 15.20 7.95 -13.61
#